data_AF-A0AAN4Q8A0-F1
#
_entry.id   AF-A0AAN4Q8A0-F1
#
_cell.length_a   1.000
_cell.length_b   1.000
_cell.length_c   1.000
_cell.angle_alpha   90.00
_cell.angle_beta   90.00
_cell.angle_gamma   90.00
#
_symmetry.space_group_name_H-M   'P 1'
#
loop_
_entity.id
_entity.type
_entity.pdbx_description
1 polymer ?
#
loop_
_entity_poly.entity_id
_entity_poly.type
_entity_poly.pdbx_seq_one_letter_code
_entity_poly.pdbx_strand_id
1 'polypeptide(L)'
;MHKALGYESLGDIVHDQTFLKVTGVGPDFFLKMESLNPAGSIKLKTAVGLVNDVQARGLLGPQTTLIESSSGNLGVALAMICAERGIPFTCVVDPNSSSHNIRMMRSYGTRVIQVEIPDANGGFLGTRIALIREKVASDPRYVWLNQYENAANPRAHARTTAHSISRHFGHVDYLFVGAGTTGTLMGCLQHFQRHHPTTKIIAVDSVGSVTFGTPASRRFIPGLGTSQRPPIFNADGIHSLEMVPEAHAVAMCRILARSKGMLVGGSTATVIAAVHAWRERIEPGTVVVALSPDWGERYLDTLYDDQWVEQRFGREVLSMTLADLSNSKNTPPYGSELARESGGSVVTPSRASSLPQDLSVPVRCLCADGDGNVVSSRAESSPAIPCGSELARESGGSVVTPSRASSLPQDVGASVMCVCAAGDGNVVSSHAESSPAIRCGSELARESGGSVVMPSRASSLPQDVSVPVRCLCTDGGGNVASSRAESSPAIPCGSELARESGGSVVMPSRASSLPQGVGSSYEAEAERLTQAAFHVVDGEVTARLLAADPLACIDDVQAAYLAHEAGRTVNPDSYFLRFPEAPANRIIALPASLSGDQPVSGIKWISSFPGNVDTGLQRASAVLILNDPVTGYAFACLEASRISAMRTAASAVLGARWMNRQQRHVRRMAFIGAGFIARTLLDLFVSDGWAMDSVSVFDQHEDSALALISHAAGRHRLNGEQTDLHDCLQADVVVFATTAPSPYVLEPVFRPGQVVLNISLRDLGPEVIAQANNILDDVEHCLKAQTSPDLAVRQYRHRSFITGTLAQLMTGQVELSPDRASIFSPFGLGVLDLAVGQRVYRQALAEGSALPVPRFFFESNRW
;
A
#
# COMPACT_ATOMS: atom_id res chain seq x y z
N MET A 1 11.21 -14.95 4.97
CA MET A 1 10.06 -15.80 4.59
C MET A 1 8.98 -14.92 3.98
N HIS A 2 8.47 -15.25 2.79
CA HIS A 2 7.25 -14.61 2.30
C HIS A 2 6.07 -15.13 3.13
N LYS A 3 5.31 -14.22 3.75
CA LYS A 3 4.05 -14.56 4.40
C LYS A 3 3.10 -15.09 3.33
N ALA A 4 2.40 -16.19 3.58
CA ALA A 4 1.34 -16.64 2.69
C ALA A 4 0.29 -15.51 2.57
N LEU A 5 0.05 -15.02 1.36
CA LEU A 5 -0.97 -14.04 1.08
C LEU A 5 -2.30 -14.78 0.89
N GLY A 6 -3.20 -14.64 1.86
CA GLY A 6 -4.59 -15.02 1.69
C GLY A 6 -5.30 -13.96 0.86
N TYR A 7 -6.12 -14.40 -0.10
CA TYR A 7 -6.93 -13.54 -0.96
C TYR A 7 -8.38 -14.05 -0.91
N GLU A 8 -9.33 -13.15 -0.67
CA GLU A 8 -10.77 -13.46 -0.63
C GLU A 8 -11.39 -13.44 -2.04
N SER A 9 -10.69 -12.86 -3.03
CA SER A 9 -11.16 -12.62 -4.40
C SER A 9 -10.02 -12.81 -5.41
N LEU A 10 -10.32 -13.39 -6.58
CA LEU A 10 -9.43 -13.42 -7.75
C LEU A 10 -9.12 -12.01 -8.27
N GLY A 11 -10.07 -11.08 -8.11
CA GLY A 11 -9.89 -9.67 -8.44
C GLY A 11 -8.88 -8.93 -7.54
N ASP A 12 -8.62 -9.44 -6.34
CA ASP A 12 -7.64 -8.88 -5.39
C ASP A 12 -6.20 -9.37 -5.66
N ILE A 13 -6.03 -10.44 -6.45
CA ILE A 13 -4.72 -10.98 -6.85
C ILE A 13 -4.12 -10.12 -7.97
N VAL A 14 -3.81 -8.86 -7.66
CA VAL A 14 -3.17 -7.92 -8.59
C VAL A 14 -1.65 -7.98 -8.39
N HIS A 15 -0.92 -8.53 -9.36
CA HIS A 15 0.53 -8.70 -9.27
C HIS A 15 1.27 -7.40 -9.60
N ASP A 16 1.33 -6.52 -8.61
CA ASP A 16 1.83 -5.16 -8.74
C ASP A 16 3.32 -4.97 -8.41
N GLN A 17 4.09 -5.99 -8.02
CA GLN A 17 5.48 -5.80 -7.57
C GLN A 17 6.53 -6.62 -8.33
N THR A 18 6.19 -7.16 -9.51
CA THR A 18 7.12 -7.96 -10.31
C THR A 18 7.79 -7.15 -11.42
N PHE A 19 9.11 -7.06 -11.34
CA PHE A 19 9.98 -6.39 -12.30
C PHE A 19 11.14 -7.32 -12.66
N LEU A 20 11.48 -7.43 -13.93
CA LEU A 20 12.61 -8.22 -14.42
C LEU A 20 13.65 -7.29 -15.05
N LYS A 21 14.90 -7.31 -14.56
CA LYS A 21 15.99 -6.60 -15.25
C LYS A 21 16.33 -7.34 -16.55
N VAL A 22 16.28 -6.64 -17.67
CA VAL A 22 16.62 -7.15 -19.00
C VAL A 22 17.87 -6.44 -19.49
N THR A 23 18.83 -7.22 -20.01
CA THR A 23 20.15 -6.75 -20.44
C THR A 23 20.51 -7.32 -21.81
N GLY A 24 21.39 -6.65 -22.56
CA GLY A 24 21.95 -7.19 -23.81
C GLY A 24 20.94 -7.33 -24.97
N VAL A 25 19.85 -6.57 -24.96
CA VAL A 25 18.95 -6.37 -26.12
C VAL A 25 18.79 -4.89 -26.49
N GLY A 26 19.69 -4.05 -25.99
CA GLY A 26 19.57 -2.59 -25.96
C GLY A 26 20.28 -2.05 -24.71
N PRO A 27 19.91 -0.86 -24.20
CA PRO A 27 20.33 -0.43 -22.87
C PRO A 27 19.74 -1.38 -21.81
N ASP A 28 20.31 -1.37 -20.60
CA ASP A 28 19.71 -2.09 -19.47
C ASP A 28 18.39 -1.43 -19.06
N PHE A 29 17.33 -2.22 -18.90
CA PHE A 29 16.01 -1.73 -18.48
C PHE A 29 15.30 -2.72 -17.56
N PHE A 30 14.25 -2.25 -16.87
CA PHE A 30 13.36 -3.09 -16.09
C PHE A 30 12.03 -3.32 -16.81
N LEU A 31 11.67 -4.58 -17.00
CA LEU A 31 10.41 -4.99 -17.60
C LEU A 31 9.36 -5.22 -16.50
N LYS A 32 8.28 -4.44 -16.51
CA LYS A 32 7.13 -4.59 -15.62
C LYS A 32 6.28 -5.78 -16.07
N MET A 33 6.25 -6.84 -15.27
CA MET A 33 5.64 -8.12 -15.64
C MET A 33 4.13 -8.17 -15.33
N GLU A 34 3.33 -7.46 -16.13
CA GLU A 34 1.86 -7.41 -16.01
C GLU A 34 1.17 -8.70 -16.49
N SER A 35 1.90 -9.56 -17.19
CA SER A 35 1.46 -10.87 -17.67
C SER A 35 1.22 -11.90 -16.56
N LEU A 36 1.70 -11.64 -15.33
CA LEU A 36 1.54 -12.52 -14.17
C LEU A 36 0.22 -12.33 -13.40
N ASN A 37 -0.60 -11.33 -13.74
CA ASN A 37 -1.96 -11.22 -13.21
C ASN A 37 -2.80 -12.47 -13.58
N PRO A 38 -3.69 -12.99 -12.72
CA PRO A 38 -4.48 -14.22 -12.94
C PRO A 38 -5.13 -14.40 -14.33
N ALA A 39 -5.60 -13.31 -14.96
CA ALA A 39 -6.15 -13.34 -16.32
C ALA A 39 -5.07 -13.46 -17.43
N GLY A 40 -3.81 -13.72 -17.09
CA GLY A 40 -2.64 -13.81 -17.97
C GLY A 40 -2.18 -12.46 -18.57
N SER A 41 -2.70 -11.33 -18.09
CA SER A 41 -2.42 -10.02 -18.68
C SER A 41 -2.75 -8.81 -17.82
N ILE A 42 -2.20 -7.66 -18.21
CA ILE A 42 -2.48 -6.32 -17.66
C ILE A 42 -3.98 -5.96 -17.58
N LYS A 43 -4.82 -6.60 -18.41
CA LYS A 43 -6.23 -6.25 -18.54
C LYS A 43 -7.10 -6.69 -17.36
N LEU A 44 -6.56 -7.49 -16.42
CA LEU A 44 -7.19 -7.72 -15.12
C LEU A 44 -7.51 -6.40 -14.41
N LYS A 45 -6.54 -5.48 -14.38
CA LYS A 45 -6.67 -4.16 -13.73
C LYS A 45 -7.76 -3.32 -14.36
N THR A 46 -7.84 -3.33 -15.70
CA THR A 46 -8.89 -2.66 -16.46
C THR A 46 -10.26 -3.29 -16.16
N ALA A 47 -10.37 -4.62 -16.14
CA ALA A 47 -11.61 -5.35 -15.85
C ALA A 47 -12.13 -5.04 -14.43
N VAL A 48 -11.29 -5.20 -13.41
CA VAL A 48 -11.63 -4.84 -12.01
C VAL A 48 -12.02 -3.37 -11.90
N GLY A 49 -11.28 -2.47 -12.54
CA GLY A 49 -11.59 -1.03 -12.56
C GLY A 49 -12.95 -0.71 -13.16
N LEU A 50 -13.29 -1.28 -14.32
CA LEU A 50 -14.56 -1.05 -15.01
C LEU A 50 -15.74 -1.64 -14.22
N VAL A 51 -15.63 -2.88 -13.71
CA VAL A 51 -16.71 -3.52 -12.92
C VAL A 51 -16.93 -2.77 -11.61
N ASN A 52 -15.86 -2.37 -10.90
CA ASN A 52 -15.96 -1.58 -9.68
C ASN A 52 -16.60 -0.20 -9.92
N ASP A 53 -16.38 0.45 -11.08
CA ASP A 53 -17.01 1.73 -11.42
C ASP A 53 -18.53 1.59 -11.62
N VAL A 54 -18.96 0.55 -12.34
CA VAL A 54 -20.39 0.24 -12.52
C VAL A 54 -21.06 -0.10 -11.19
N GLN A 55 -20.38 -0.86 -10.32
CA GLN A 55 -20.85 -1.18 -8.98
C GLN A 55 -20.96 0.07 -8.10
N ALA A 56 -19.93 0.93 -8.07
CA ALA A 56 -19.92 2.16 -7.28
C ALA A 56 -20.96 3.19 -7.73
N ARG A 57 -21.38 3.13 -9.01
CA ARG A 57 -22.46 3.95 -9.58
C ARG A 57 -23.87 3.38 -9.33
N GLY A 58 -24.00 2.24 -8.64
CA GLY A 58 -25.29 1.60 -8.38
C GLY A 58 -25.96 1.00 -9.61
N LEU A 59 -25.21 0.73 -10.68
CA LEU A 59 -25.75 0.22 -11.96
C LEU A 59 -25.80 -1.32 -12.03
N LEU A 60 -25.30 -2.02 -11.01
CA LEU A 60 -25.46 -3.46 -10.85
C LEU A 60 -26.71 -3.75 -10.00
N GLY A 61 -27.68 -4.44 -10.58
CA GLY A 61 -28.82 -5.04 -9.90
C GLY A 61 -28.98 -6.53 -10.24
N PRO A 62 -29.94 -7.25 -9.64
CA PRO A 62 -30.06 -8.71 -9.75
C PRO A 62 -30.27 -9.26 -11.17
N GLN A 63 -30.65 -8.41 -12.13
CA GLN A 63 -30.85 -8.78 -13.53
C GLN A 63 -29.83 -8.16 -14.49
N THR A 64 -28.88 -7.35 -13.99
CA THR A 64 -27.90 -6.65 -14.84
C THR A 64 -27.00 -7.65 -15.56
N THR A 65 -26.83 -7.46 -16.87
CA THR A 65 -25.84 -8.14 -17.70
C THR A 65 -24.81 -7.12 -18.16
N LEU A 66 -23.55 -7.33 -17.82
CA LEU A 66 -22.47 -6.50 -18.34
C LEU A 66 -22.23 -6.83 -19.83
N ILE A 67 -21.94 -5.81 -20.63
CA ILE A 67 -21.57 -5.97 -22.04
C ILE A 67 -20.33 -5.15 -22.38
N GLU A 68 -19.47 -5.69 -23.24
CA GLU A 68 -18.28 -4.99 -23.77
C GLU A 68 -17.85 -5.52 -25.14
N SER A 69 -17.19 -4.67 -25.94
CA SER A 69 -16.50 -5.09 -27.17
C SER A 69 -15.04 -5.42 -26.88
N SER A 70 -14.64 -6.67 -27.09
CA SER A 70 -13.26 -7.10 -26.90
C SER A 70 -12.93 -8.42 -27.61
N SER A 71 -12.03 -8.37 -28.59
CA SER A 71 -11.51 -9.55 -29.30
C SER A 71 -10.30 -10.22 -28.61
N GLY A 72 -9.93 -9.77 -27.40
CA GLY A 72 -8.68 -10.17 -26.75
C GLY A 72 -8.68 -10.12 -25.23
N ASN A 73 -7.53 -9.80 -24.64
CA ASN A 73 -7.22 -9.95 -23.22
C ASN A 73 -8.23 -9.31 -22.24
N LEU A 74 -8.90 -8.19 -22.61
CA LEU A 74 -9.94 -7.62 -21.74
C LEU A 74 -11.20 -8.49 -21.67
N GLY A 75 -11.55 -9.18 -22.75
CA GLY A 75 -12.75 -10.04 -22.78
C GLY A 75 -12.57 -11.23 -21.84
N VAL A 76 -11.37 -11.83 -21.84
CA VAL A 76 -10.93 -12.86 -20.89
C VAL A 76 -10.95 -12.34 -19.45
N ALA A 77 -10.36 -11.16 -19.20
CA ALA A 77 -10.29 -10.59 -17.86
C ALA A 77 -11.68 -10.24 -17.29
N LEU A 78 -12.57 -9.67 -18.10
CA LEU A 78 -13.95 -9.41 -17.72
C LEU A 78 -14.72 -10.71 -17.51
N ALA A 79 -14.56 -11.70 -18.37
CA ALA A 79 -15.18 -13.02 -18.21
C ALA A 79 -14.82 -13.67 -16.86
N MET A 80 -13.54 -13.63 -16.49
CA MET A 80 -13.06 -14.16 -15.20
C MET A 80 -13.68 -13.42 -14.00
N ILE A 81 -13.62 -12.08 -13.98
CA ILE A 81 -14.14 -11.25 -12.87
C ILE A 81 -15.67 -11.30 -12.77
N CYS A 82 -16.38 -11.39 -13.90
CA CYS A 82 -17.83 -11.49 -13.90
C CYS A 82 -18.29 -12.87 -13.41
N ALA A 83 -17.62 -13.95 -13.84
CA ALA A 83 -17.90 -15.30 -13.36
C ALA A 83 -17.66 -15.43 -11.84
N GLU A 84 -16.53 -14.90 -11.35
CA GLU A 84 -16.21 -14.84 -9.93
C GLU A 84 -17.31 -14.14 -9.11
N ARG A 85 -17.79 -12.98 -9.58
CA ARG A 85 -18.77 -12.16 -8.87
C ARG A 85 -20.23 -12.57 -9.13
N GLY A 86 -20.47 -13.65 -9.87
CA GLY A 86 -21.82 -14.09 -10.26
C GLY A 86 -22.57 -13.11 -11.17
N ILE A 87 -21.86 -12.23 -11.89
CA ILE A 87 -22.44 -11.21 -12.78
C ILE A 87 -22.54 -11.81 -14.20
N PRO A 88 -23.72 -11.82 -14.84
CA PRO A 88 -23.84 -12.20 -16.25
C PRO A 88 -23.02 -11.28 -17.16
N PHE A 89 -22.21 -11.84 -18.06
CA PHE A 89 -21.38 -11.08 -19.00
C PHE A 89 -21.61 -11.52 -20.45
N THR A 90 -21.70 -10.53 -21.34
CA THR A 90 -21.76 -10.69 -22.79
C THR A 90 -20.56 -10.00 -23.44
N CYS A 91 -19.74 -10.73 -24.18
CA CYS A 91 -18.61 -10.18 -24.91
C CYS A 91 -18.91 -10.13 -26.42
N VAL A 92 -18.78 -8.96 -27.03
CA VAL A 92 -18.97 -8.77 -28.47
C VAL A 92 -17.60 -8.81 -29.18
N VAL A 93 -17.43 -9.82 -30.03
CA VAL A 93 -16.18 -10.20 -30.70
C VAL A 93 -16.34 -10.12 -32.23
N ASP A 94 -15.25 -10.35 -32.96
CA ASP A 94 -15.19 -10.33 -34.44
C ASP A 94 -14.35 -11.51 -34.97
N PRO A 95 -14.30 -11.77 -36.30
CA PRO A 95 -13.63 -12.93 -36.86
C PRO A 95 -12.10 -12.96 -36.70
N ASN A 96 -11.46 -11.84 -36.32
CA ASN A 96 -10.02 -11.80 -36.03
C ASN A 96 -9.70 -12.18 -34.57
N SER A 97 -10.72 -12.45 -33.75
CA SER A 97 -10.55 -12.84 -32.34
C SER A 97 -9.99 -14.26 -32.26
N SER A 98 -8.96 -14.48 -31.43
CA SER A 98 -8.35 -15.81 -31.34
C SER A 98 -9.33 -16.85 -30.81
N SER A 99 -9.31 -18.04 -31.43
CA SER A 99 -10.19 -19.15 -31.02
C SER A 99 -9.93 -19.57 -29.57
N HIS A 100 -8.69 -19.41 -29.09
CA HIS A 100 -8.30 -19.59 -27.69
C HIS A 100 -9.06 -18.63 -26.76
N ASN A 101 -9.06 -17.32 -27.03
CA ASN A 101 -9.75 -16.34 -26.20
C ASN A 101 -11.28 -16.55 -26.21
N ILE A 102 -11.87 -16.90 -27.37
CA ILE A 102 -13.31 -17.23 -27.47
C ILE A 102 -13.65 -18.45 -26.60
N ARG A 103 -12.85 -19.53 -26.67
CA ARG A 103 -13.05 -20.73 -25.83
C ARG A 103 -12.94 -20.38 -24.35
N MET A 104 -11.90 -19.65 -23.96
CA MET A 104 -11.66 -19.23 -22.58
C MET A 104 -12.82 -18.40 -22.01
N MET A 105 -13.33 -17.40 -22.75
CA MET A 105 -14.52 -16.64 -22.34
C MET A 105 -15.76 -17.53 -22.17
N ARG A 106 -16.03 -18.44 -23.13
CA ARG A 106 -17.15 -19.39 -23.03
C ARG A 106 -17.03 -20.33 -21.83
N SER A 107 -15.82 -20.77 -21.49
CA SER A 107 -15.56 -21.60 -20.30
C SER A 107 -15.87 -20.88 -18.97
N TYR A 108 -15.74 -19.56 -18.92
CA TYR A 108 -16.21 -18.72 -17.80
C TYR A 108 -17.73 -18.40 -17.87
N GLY A 109 -18.51 -19.09 -18.71
CA GLY A 109 -19.95 -18.85 -18.87
C GLY A 109 -20.32 -17.56 -19.61
N THR A 110 -19.36 -16.88 -20.23
CA THR A 110 -19.63 -15.63 -20.96
C THR A 110 -20.39 -15.89 -22.26
N ARG A 111 -21.46 -15.13 -22.49
CA ARG A 111 -22.14 -15.11 -23.79
C ARG A 111 -21.26 -14.39 -24.81
N VAL A 112 -20.64 -15.13 -25.73
CA VAL A 112 -19.84 -14.54 -26.82
C VAL A 112 -20.73 -14.34 -28.05
N ILE A 113 -20.88 -13.09 -28.49
CA ILE A 113 -21.57 -12.72 -29.73
C ILE A 113 -20.52 -12.28 -30.74
N GLN A 114 -20.39 -12.99 -31.85
CA GLN A 114 -19.45 -12.65 -32.92
C GLN A 114 -20.19 -11.86 -34.01
N VAL A 115 -19.67 -10.69 -34.39
CA VAL A 115 -20.12 -9.99 -35.61
C VAL A 115 -19.42 -10.59 -36.83
N GLU A 116 -20.09 -10.58 -37.98
CA GLU A 116 -19.55 -11.12 -39.24
C GLU A 116 -19.27 -10.03 -40.29
N ILE A 117 -19.94 -8.88 -40.18
CA ILE A 117 -19.92 -7.81 -41.18
C ILE A 117 -18.87 -6.75 -40.81
N PRO A 118 -17.88 -6.44 -41.67
CA PRO A 118 -16.96 -5.33 -41.47
C PRO A 118 -17.68 -3.97 -41.46
N ASP A 119 -17.09 -2.98 -40.77
CA ASP A 119 -17.49 -1.58 -40.86
C ASP A 119 -16.97 -0.91 -42.15
N ALA A 120 -17.41 0.32 -42.40
CA ALA A 120 -17.04 1.07 -43.61
C ALA A 120 -15.52 1.32 -43.76
N ASN A 121 -14.73 1.14 -42.70
CA ASN A 121 -13.28 1.28 -42.72
C ASN A 121 -12.56 -0.08 -42.91
N GLY A 122 -13.32 -1.16 -43.19
CA GLY A 122 -12.81 -2.52 -43.32
C GLY A 122 -12.41 -3.19 -41.99
N GLY A 123 -12.67 -2.52 -40.85
CA GLY A 123 -12.50 -3.08 -39.52
C GLY A 123 -13.76 -3.77 -39.02
N PHE A 124 -13.81 -4.11 -37.73
CA PHE A 124 -15.03 -4.62 -37.08
C PHE A 124 -15.41 -3.79 -35.83
N LEU A 125 -14.69 -2.70 -35.53
CA LEU A 125 -14.92 -1.93 -34.31
C LEU A 125 -16.24 -1.18 -34.38
N GLY A 126 -16.57 -0.58 -35.53
CA GLY A 126 -17.85 0.09 -35.75
C GLY A 126 -19.03 -0.86 -35.59
N THR A 127 -19.00 -2.03 -36.24
CA THR A 127 -20.06 -3.06 -36.16
C THR A 127 -20.27 -3.56 -34.74
N ARG A 128 -19.19 -3.85 -33.99
CA ARG A 128 -19.29 -4.29 -32.59
C ARG A 128 -19.88 -3.21 -31.69
N ILE A 129 -19.49 -1.94 -31.85
CA ILE A 129 -20.05 -0.82 -31.07
C ILE A 129 -21.53 -0.58 -31.43
N ALA A 130 -21.89 -0.65 -32.71
CA ALA A 130 -23.28 -0.51 -33.16
C ALA A 130 -24.20 -1.57 -32.53
N LEU A 131 -23.78 -2.84 -32.54
CA LEU A 131 -24.51 -3.94 -31.90
C LEU A 131 -24.63 -3.76 -30.37
N ILE A 132 -23.60 -3.24 -29.70
CA ILE A 132 -23.70 -2.95 -28.25
C ILE A 132 -24.72 -1.83 -27.99
N ARG A 133 -24.70 -0.76 -28.77
CA ARG A 133 -25.66 0.35 -28.67
C ARG A 133 -27.09 -0.14 -28.91
N GLU A 134 -27.30 -0.97 -29.92
CA GLU A 134 -28.59 -1.65 -30.17
C GLU A 134 -29.02 -2.47 -28.95
N LYS A 135 -28.14 -3.31 -28.41
CA LYS A 135 -28.46 -4.18 -27.26
C LYS A 135 -28.85 -3.38 -26.01
N VAL A 136 -28.07 -2.37 -25.65
CA VAL A 136 -28.33 -1.47 -24.51
C VAL A 136 -29.62 -0.66 -24.71
N ALA A 137 -29.93 -0.25 -25.94
CA ALA A 137 -31.20 0.42 -26.24
C ALA A 137 -32.42 -0.53 -26.21
N SER A 138 -32.22 -1.80 -26.60
CA SER A 138 -33.30 -2.80 -26.71
C SER A 138 -33.66 -3.51 -25.41
N ASP A 139 -32.74 -3.61 -24.46
CA ASP A 139 -32.91 -4.37 -23.22
C ASP A 139 -32.16 -3.66 -22.07
N PRO A 140 -32.89 -3.04 -21.11
CA PRO A 140 -32.30 -2.19 -20.07
C PRO A 140 -31.47 -2.97 -19.04
N ARG A 141 -31.44 -4.30 -19.12
CA ARG A 141 -30.54 -5.13 -18.32
C ARG A 141 -29.09 -4.99 -18.76
N TYR A 142 -28.83 -4.59 -20.02
CA TYR A 142 -27.46 -4.44 -20.50
C TYR A 142 -26.81 -3.15 -20.03
N VAL A 143 -25.69 -3.28 -19.32
CA VAL A 143 -24.84 -2.15 -18.92
C VAL A 143 -23.49 -2.25 -19.63
N TRP A 144 -23.20 -1.28 -20.49
CA TRP A 144 -21.95 -1.22 -21.25
C TRP A 144 -20.83 -0.62 -20.40
N LEU A 145 -19.71 -1.37 -20.29
CA LEU A 145 -18.53 -0.96 -19.52
C LEU A 145 -17.73 0.16 -20.20
N ASN A 146 -17.69 0.13 -21.54
CA ASN A 146 -17.09 1.11 -22.46
C ASN A 146 -15.63 1.49 -22.14
N GLN A 147 -14.71 0.54 -22.34
CA GLN A 147 -13.27 0.70 -22.13
C GLN A 147 -12.61 1.89 -22.87
N TYR A 148 -13.26 2.44 -23.91
CA TYR A 148 -12.74 3.51 -24.76
C TYR A 148 -13.09 4.92 -24.28
N GLU A 149 -14.10 5.06 -23.41
CA GLU A 149 -14.56 6.34 -22.84
C GLU A 149 -14.55 6.33 -21.30
N ASN A 150 -14.67 5.17 -20.66
CA ASN A 150 -14.78 5.06 -19.22
C ASN A 150 -13.45 5.39 -18.51
N ALA A 151 -13.44 6.52 -17.79
CA ALA A 151 -12.31 7.00 -17.00
C ALA A 151 -11.83 6.02 -15.90
N ALA A 152 -12.56 4.95 -15.59
CA ALA A 152 -12.07 3.87 -14.73
C ALA A 152 -10.87 3.12 -15.34
N ASN A 153 -10.79 3.01 -16.67
CA ASN A 153 -9.67 2.38 -17.37
C ASN A 153 -8.32 3.09 -17.06
N PRO A 154 -8.13 4.40 -17.35
CA PRO A 154 -6.90 5.10 -16.97
C PRO A 154 -6.70 5.21 -15.45
N ARG A 155 -7.78 5.41 -14.66
CA ARG A 155 -7.68 5.45 -13.19
C ARG A 155 -7.14 4.14 -12.61
N ALA A 156 -7.49 2.98 -13.17
CA ALA A 156 -6.96 1.70 -12.73
C ALA A 156 -5.44 1.64 -12.87
N HIS A 157 -4.91 1.97 -14.06
CA HIS A 157 -3.47 1.96 -14.31
C HIS A 157 -2.72 3.05 -13.54
N ALA A 158 -3.29 4.24 -13.33
CA ALA A 158 -2.69 5.28 -12.50
C ALA A 158 -2.53 4.86 -11.03
N ARG A 159 -3.46 4.05 -10.50
CA ARG A 159 -3.46 3.55 -9.10
C ARG A 159 -2.65 2.26 -8.89
N THR A 160 -2.42 1.46 -9.93
CA THR A 160 -1.76 0.15 -9.85
C THR A 160 -0.43 0.14 -10.62
N THR A 161 -0.50 0.02 -11.96
CA THR A 161 0.65 -0.06 -12.87
C THR A 161 1.63 1.09 -12.67
N ALA A 162 1.18 2.34 -12.77
CA ALA A 162 2.06 3.50 -12.68
C ALA A 162 2.57 3.76 -11.24
N HIS A 163 1.66 3.68 -10.25
CA HIS A 163 2.01 3.84 -8.84
C HIS A 163 3.03 2.80 -8.37
N SER A 164 2.92 1.54 -8.81
CA SER A 164 3.89 0.52 -8.44
C SER A 164 5.28 0.75 -9.05
N ILE A 165 5.36 1.29 -10.27
CA ILE A 165 6.63 1.68 -10.89
C ILE A 165 7.27 2.83 -10.10
N SER A 166 6.52 3.91 -9.85
CA SER A 166 6.95 5.02 -9.00
C SER A 166 7.43 4.55 -7.63
N ARG A 167 6.66 3.70 -6.95
CA ARG A 167 6.97 3.21 -5.60
C ARG A 167 8.21 2.32 -5.57
N HIS A 168 8.48 1.56 -6.63
CA HIS A 168 9.60 0.62 -6.66
C HIS A 168 10.93 1.29 -7.00
N PHE A 169 10.95 2.22 -7.97
CA PHE A 169 12.20 2.85 -8.43
C PHE A 169 12.48 4.21 -7.79
N GLY A 170 11.47 4.91 -7.26
CA GLY A 170 11.60 6.27 -6.74
C GLY A 170 11.75 7.33 -7.84
N HIS A 171 12.67 7.10 -8.79
CA HIS A 171 12.89 7.90 -9.99
C HIS A 171 12.89 7.01 -11.24
N VAL A 172 12.39 7.53 -12.36
CA VAL A 172 12.41 6.86 -13.67
C VAL A 172 12.69 7.90 -14.74
N ASP A 173 13.74 7.70 -15.54
CA ASP A 173 14.11 8.61 -16.62
C ASP A 173 13.25 8.39 -17.86
N TYR A 174 13.05 7.13 -18.24
CA TYR A 174 12.30 6.73 -19.43
C TYR A 174 11.28 5.63 -19.11
N LEU A 175 10.02 5.85 -19.49
CA LEU A 175 8.95 4.87 -19.34
C LEU A 175 8.30 4.57 -20.69
N PHE A 176 8.53 3.36 -21.22
CA PHE A 176 8.00 2.89 -22.50
C PHE A 176 6.66 2.17 -22.31
N VAL A 177 5.59 2.71 -22.91
CA VAL A 177 4.21 2.22 -22.72
C VAL A 177 3.53 1.93 -24.05
N GLY A 178 3.17 0.66 -24.25
CA GLY A 178 2.39 0.22 -25.41
C GLY A 178 0.96 0.79 -25.42
N ALA A 179 0.56 1.37 -26.55
CA ALA A 179 -0.75 1.96 -26.77
C ALA A 179 -1.72 0.99 -27.49
N GLY A 180 -2.71 0.51 -26.75
CA GLY A 180 -3.92 -0.12 -27.31
C GLY A 180 -5.09 0.86 -27.26
N THR A 181 -6.04 0.65 -26.35
CA THR A 181 -7.09 1.63 -26.02
C THR A 181 -6.59 2.91 -25.32
N THR A 182 -5.27 3.13 -25.28
CA THR A 182 -4.53 4.17 -24.54
C THR A 182 -4.76 4.26 -23.03
N GLY A 183 -5.69 3.51 -22.43
CA GLY A 183 -5.94 3.55 -20.97
C GLY A 183 -4.71 3.37 -20.09
N THR A 184 -3.81 2.42 -20.43
CA THR A 184 -2.55 2.24 -19.71
C THR A 184 -1.61 3.44 -19.87
N LEU A 185 -1.42 3.95 -21.09
CA LEU A 185 -0.64 5.14 -21.40
C LEU A 185 -1.15 6.38 -20.64
N MET A 186 -2.47 6.60 -20.67
CA MET A 186 -3.12 7.72 -19.98
C MET A 186 -3.00 7.59 -18.46
N GLY A 187 -3.13 6.38 -17.90
CA GLY A 187 -2.93 6.14 -16.48
C GLY A 187 -1.48 6.39 -16.04
N CYS A 188 -0.51 6.01 -16.87
CA CYS A 188 0.90 6.35 -16.65
C CYS A 188 1.14 7.87 -16.72
N LEU A 189 0.69 8.55 -17.77
CA LEU A 189 0.82 10.02 -17.90
C LEU A 189 0.22 10.74 -16.68
N GLN A 190 -1.05 10.45 -16.35
CA GLN A 190 -1.75 11.05 -15.21
C GLN A 190 -1.08 10.81 -13.86
N HIS A 191 -0.25 9.78 -13.72
CA HIS A 191 0.51 9.49 -12.51
C HIS A 191 1.85 10.24 -12.53
N PHE A 192 2.68 10.00 -13.55
CA PHE A 192 4.02 10.54 -13.62
C PHE A 192 4.02 12.07 -13.78
N GLN A 193 3.10 12.66 -14.56
CA GLN A 193 2.96 14.13 -14.63
C GLN A 193 2.67 14.79 -13.27
N ARG A 194 2.01 14.07 -12.34
CA ARG A 194 1.65 14.59 -11.01
C ARG A 194 2.71 14.33 -9.95
N HIS A 195 3.49 13.26 -10.08
CA HIS A 195 4.39 12.78 -9.03
C HIS A 195 5.88 12.86 -9.41
N HIS A 196 6.21 12.69 -10.70
CA HIS A 196 7.57 12.62 -11.26
C HIS A 196 7.58 13.27 -12.65
N PRO A 197 7.36 14.61 -12.76
CA PRO A 197 7.17 15.28 -14.04
C PRO A 197 8.41 15.27 -14.96
N THR A 198 9.56 14.86 -14.44
CA THR A 198 10.81 14.65 -15.18
C THR A 198 10.85 13.35 -15.99
N THR A 199 9.98 12.37 -15.69
CA THR A 199 9.93 11.08 -16.39
C THR A 199 9.48 11.25 -17.84
N LYS A 200 10.32 10.84 -18.79
CA LYS A 200 10.03 10.86 -20.23
C LYS A 200 9.17 9.65 -20.60
N ILE A 201 7.87 9.87 -20.76
CA ILE A 201 6.96 8.82 -21.23
C ILE A 201 7.05 8.68 -22.75
N ILE A 202 7.47 7.50 -23.19
CA ILE A 202 7.53 7.11 -24.60
C ILE A 202 6.28 6.29 -24.92
N ALA A 203 5.40 6.83 -25.75
CA ALA A 203 4.27 6.08 -26.29
C ALA A 203 4.78 5.14 -27.39
N VAL A 204 4.45 3.86 -27.30
CA VAL A 204 4.85 2.86 -28.30
C VAL A 204 3.60 2.31 -28.99
N ASP A 205 3.59 2.29 -30.32
CA ASP A 205 2.51 1.71 -31.12
C ASP A 205 3.07 0.98 -32.35
N SER A 206 2.22 0.20 -33.03
CA SER A 206 2.58 -0.52 -34.25
C SER A 206 2.34 0.34 -35.49
N VAL A 207 3.27 0.30 -36.46
CA VAL A 207 3.08 0.91 -37.78
C VAL A 207 1.76 0.42 -38.41
N GLY A 208 0.96 1.34 -38.96
CA GLY A 208 -0.38 1.05 -39.47
C GLY A 208 -1.52 1.21 -38.45
N SER A 209 -1.21 1.56 -37.20
CA SER A 209 -2.19 2.06 -36.23
C SER A 209 -2.65 3.48 -36.58
N VAL A 210 -3.87 3.87 -36.19
CA VAL A 210 -4.37 5.26 -36.28
C VAL A 210 -4.52 5.94 -34.92
N THR A 211 -4.09 5.30 -33.81
CA THR A 211 -4.23 5.84 -32.44
C THR A 211 -3.70 7.28 -32.31
N PHE A 212 -2.58 7.57 -32.98
CA PHE A 212 -1.87 8.85 -32.94
C PHE A 212 -2.06 9.69 -34.22
N GLY A 213 -3.04 9.36 -35.07
CA GLY A 213 -3.25 10.04 -36.36
C GLY A 213 -2.32 9.59 -37.50
N THR A 214 -1.51 8.56 -37.26
CA THR A 214 -0.67 7.92 -38.30
C THR A 214 -1.50 7.20 -39.36
N PRO A 215 -0.97 7.00 -40.59
CA PRO A 215 -1.69 6.31 -41.66
C PRO A 215 -2.09 4.88 -41.30
N ALA A 216 -3.34 4.51 -41.62
CA ALA A 216 -3.84 3.15 -41.45
C ALA A 216 -3.10 2.17 -42.38
N SER A 217 -2.74 1.00 -41.85
CA SER A 217 -2.27 -0.14 -42.64
C SER A 217 -2.73 -1.45 -41.99
N ARG A 218 -2.62 -2.54 -42.73
CA ARG A 218 -2.98 -3.88 -42.23
C ARG A 218 -2.01 -4.29 -41.12
N ARG A 219 -2.57 -4.83 -40.04
CA ARG A 219 -1.84 -5.32 -38.86
C ARG A 219 -2.33 -6.72 -38.50
N PHE A 220 -1.43 -7.54 -37.98
CA PHE A 220 -1.67 -8.94 -37.64
C PHE A 220 -1.42 -9.26 -36.16
N ILE A 221 -0.71 -8.40 -35.42
CA ILE A 221 -0.45 -8.55 -34.00
C ILE A 221 -1.58 -7.88 -33.20
N PRO A 222 -2.35 -8.63 -32.39
CA PRO A 222 -3.41 -8.04 -31.56
C PRO A 222 -2.84 -7.30 -30.33
N GLY A 223 -3.66 -6.43 -29.75
CA GLY A 223 -3.41 -5.82 -28.44
C GLY A 223 -2.82 -4.41 -28.44
N LEU A 224 -2.00 -4.07 -29.45
CA LEU A 224 -1.53 -2.71 -29.72
C LEU A 224 -2.19 -2.13 -30.98
N GLY A 225 -2.32 -0.81 -31.01
CA GLY A 225 -2.85 -0.02 -32.11
C GLY A 225 -4.33 -0.21 -32.39
N THR A 226 -5.02 0.87 -32.76
CA THR A 226 -6.45 0.85 -33.08
C THR A 226 -6.74 1.17 -34.55
N SER A 227 -8.00 0.95 -34.96
CA SER A 227 -8.56 1.37 -36.26
C SER A 227 -9.42 2.64 -36.15
N GLN A 228 -9.57 3.19 -34.94
CA GLN A 228 -10.22 4.46 -34.62
C GLN A 228 -9.50 5.08 -33.42
N ARG A 229 -9.29 6.40 -33.43
CA ARG A 229 -8.64 7.12 -32.31
C ARG A 229 -9.46 6.97 -31.02
N PRO A 230 -8.92 6.43 -29.91
CA PRO A 230 -9.68 6.26 -28.66
C PRO A 230 -10.10 7.60 -28.05
N PRO A 231 -11.36 7.80 -27.63
CA PRO A 231 -11.81 9.03 -26.98
C PRO A 231 -11.04 9.40 -25.70
N ILE A 232 -10.59 8.43 -24.90
CA ILE A 232 -9.74 8.70 -23.72
C ILE A 232 -8.32 9.16 -24.06
N PHE A 233 -7.89 9.18 -25.33
CA PHE A 233 -6.53 9.57 -25.70
C PHE A 233 -6.33 11.10 -25.68
N ASN A 234 -5.44 11.57 -24.81
CA ASN A 234 -4.81 12.87 -24.91
C ASN A 234 -3.31 12.72 -25.24
N ALA A 235 -2.77 13.61 -26.08
CA ALA A 235 -1.35 13.64 -26.42
C ALA A 235 -0.51 14.43 -25.38
N ASP A 236 -1.14 15.28 -24.56
CA ASP A 236 -0.45 16.22 -23.68
C ASP A 236 0.55 15.53 -22.74
N GLY A 237 1.82 15.96 -22.85
CA GLY A 237 2.93 15.49 -22.02
C GLY A 237 3.44 14.07 -22.32
N ILE A 238 3.09 13.48 -23.47
CA ILE A 238 3.90 12.41 -24.06
C ILE A 238 5.23 13.02 -24.52
N HIS A 239 6.36 12.40 -24.16
CA HIS A 239 7.68 12.91 -24.54
C HIS A 239 8.04 12.57 -25.99
N SER A 240 7.72 11.35 -26.44
CA SER A 240 7.86 10.93 -27.83
C SER A 240 6.91 9.79 -28.17
N LEU A 241 6.59 9.66 -29.45
CA LEU A 241 5.97 8.48 -30.05
C LEU A 241 7.06 7.62 -30.72
N GLU A 242 6.96 6.30 -30.61
CA GLU A 242 7.79 5.33 -31.33
C GLU A 242 6.88 4.33 -32.06
N MET A 243 6.99 4.31 -33.40
CA MET A 243 6.16 3.49 -34.28
C MET A 243 6.94 2.28 -34.77
N VAL A 244 6.65 1.10 -34.22
CA VAL A 244 7.42 -0.12 -34.44
C VAL A 244 6.79 -0.97 -35.56
N PRO A 245 7.55 -1.40 -36.58
CA PRO A 245 7.06 -2.36 -37.58
C PRO A 245 6.73 -3.72 -36.94
N GLU A 246 5.61 -4.34 -37.33
CA GLU A 246 5.23 -5.66 -36.77
C GLU A 246 6.28 -6.75 -37.02
N ALA A 247 6.99 -6.70 -38.16
CA ALA A 247 8.12 -7.58 -38.43
C ALA A 247 9.23 -7.49 -37.36
N HIS A 248 9.52 -6.28 -36.85
CA HIS A 248 10.49 -6.08 -35.77
C HIS A 248 9.98 -6.66 -34.44
N ALA A 249 8.68 -6.55 -34.16
CA ALA A 249 8.07 -7.16 -32.98
C ALA A 249 8.08 -8.70 -33.05
N VAL A 250 7.78 -9.29 -34.20
CA VAL A 250 7.90 -10.76 -34.45
C VAL A 250 9.34 -11.23 -34.25
N ALA A 251 10.30 -10.55 -34.88
CA ALA A 251 11.71 -10.86 -34.70
C ALA A 251 12.14 -10.75 -33.23
N MET A 252 11.76 -9.67 -32.54
CA MET A 252 12.08 -9.46 -31.12
C MET A 252 11.46 -10.55 -30.21
N CYS A 253 10.21 -10.96 -30.42
CA CYS A 253 9.60 -12.12 -29.73
C CYS A 253 10.51 -13.37 -29.83
N ARG A 254 10.95 -13.68 -31.06
CA ARG A 254 11.73 -14.90 -31.36
C ARG A 254 13.16 -14.81 -30.85
N ILE A 255 13.78 -13.62 -30.91
CA ILE A 255 15.10 -13.33 -30.31
C ILE A 255 15.04 -13.51 -28.79
N LEU A 256 14.05 -12.93 -28.11
CA LEU A 256 13.89 -13.03 -26.65
C LEU A 256 13.64 -14.47 -26.19
N ALA A 257 12.79 -15.22 -26.89
CA ALA A 257 12.56 -16.63 -26.60
C ALA A 257 13.85 -17.46 -26.72
N ARG A 258 14.61 -17.30 -27.82
CA ARG A 258 15.83 -18.09 -28.10
C ARG A 258 17.06 -17.69 -27.28
N SER A 259 17.23 -16.40 -26.99
CA SER A 259 18.46 -15.87 -26.34
C SER A 259 18.31 -15.58 -24.85
N LYS A 260 17.08 -15.40 -24.33
CA LYS A 260 16.80 -15.06 -22.93
C LYS A 260 15.83 -16.03 -22.24
N GLY A 261 15.27 -17.02 -22.97
CA GLY A 261 14.21 -17.88 -22.45
C GLY A 261 12.88 -17.16 -22.20
N MET A 262 12.70 -15.97 -22.78
CA MET A 262 11.54 -15.10 -22.51
C MET A 262 10.48 -15.24 -23.60
N LEU A 263 9.50 -16.12 -23.38
CA LEU A 263 8.35 -16.31 -24.28
C LEU A 263 7.28 -15.22 -24.04
N VAL A 264 7.49 -14.03 -24.61
CA VAL A 264 6.65 -12.83 -24.38
C VAL A 264 5.53 -12.65 -25.42
N GLY A 265 4.48 -11.91 -25.06
CA GLY A 265 3.44 -11.52 -26.02
C GLY A 265 3.93 -10.50 -27.05
N GLY A 266 3.24 -10.41 -28.19
CA GLY A 266 3.62 -9.48 -29.27
C GLY A 266 3.67 -8.03 -28.80
N SER A 267 2.74 -7.63 -27.93
CA SER A 267 2.72 -6.28 -27.35
C SER A 267 3.98 -5.95 -26.54
N THR A 268 4.47 -6.90 -25.75
CA THR A 268 5.72 -6.80 -24.98
C THR A 268 6.93 -6.67 -25.91
N ALA A 269 7.01 -7.49 -26.95
CA ALA A 269 8.12 -7.44 -27.91
C ALA A 269 8.15 -6.14 -28.71
N THR A 270 6.99 -5.55 -29.04
CA THR A 270 6.91 -4.20 -29.63
C THR A 270 7.54 -3.14 -28.72
N VAL A 271 7.21 -3.17 -27.41
CA VAL A 271 7.78 -2.22 -26.43
C VAL A 271 9.29 -2.44 -26.26
N ILE A 272 9.78 -3.67 -26.25
CA ILE A 272 11.22 -3.96 -26.14
C ILE A 272 11.96 -3.57 -27.43
N ALA A 273 11.35 -3.74 -28.61
CA ALA A 273 11.90 -3.24 -29.87
C ALA A 273 12.00 -1.70 -29.90
N ALA A 274 11.05 -0.98 -29.28
CA ALA A 274 11.16 0.47 -29.09
C ALA A 274 12.34 0.84 -28.16
N VAL A 275 12.52 0.15 -27.03
CA VAL A 275 13.70 0.37 -26.15
C VAL A 275 15.01 0.10 -26.91
N HIS A 276 15.05 -0.92 -27.75
CA HIS A 276 16.20 -1.23 -28.62
C HIS A 276 16.47 -0.13 -29.67
N ALA A 277 15.42 0.43 -30.29
CA ALA A 277 15.55 1.55 -31.21
C ALA A 277 16.10 2.82 -30.51
N TRP A 278 15.83 2.98 -29.21
CA TRP A 278 16.28 4.11 -28.39
C TRP A 278 17.68 3.94 -27.77
N ARG A 279 18.40 2.84 -28.04
CA ARG A 279 19.72 2.53 -27.45
C ARG A 279 20.79 3.62 -27.58
N GLU A 280 20.72 4.46 -28.61
CA GLU A 280 21.66 5.58 -28.85
C GLU A 280 21.16 6.92 -28.27
N ARG A 281 19.91 6.97 -27.80
CA ARG A 281 19.25 8.15 -27.20
C ARG A 281 19.16 8.07 -25.66
N ILE A 282 19.39 6.89 -25.10
CA ILE A 282 19.32 6.59 -23.67
C ILE A 282 20.74 6.66 -23.09
N GLU A 283 20.94 7.54 -22.12
CA GLU A 283 22.24 7.72 -21.48
C GLU A 283 22.57 6.55 -20.51
N PRO A 284 23.83 6.10 -20.43
CA PRO A 284 24.24 5.07 -19.48
C PRO A 284 23.92 5.48 -18.03
N GLY A 285 23.42 4.52 -17.23
CA GLY A 285 23.07 4.75 -15.82
C GLY A 285 21.65 5.29 -15.59
N THR A 286 20.89 5.64 -16.64
CA THR A 286 19.49 6.05 -16.50
C THR A 286 18.56 4.87 -16.15
N VAL A 287 17.50 5.15 -15.39
CA VAL A 287 16.47 4.18 -15.01
C VAL A 287 15.42 4.09 -16.12
N VAL A 288 15.53 3.05 -16.94
CA VAL A 288 14.57 2.74 -18.01
C VAL A 288 13.58 1.67 -17.56
N VAL A 289 12.29 1.91 -17.77
CA VAL A 289 11.21 0.95 -17.49
C VAL A 289 10.37 0.72 -18.74
N ALA A 290 10.02 -0.54 -18.99
CA ALA A 290 9.15 -0.98 -20.09
C ALA A 290 8.00 -1.83 -19.54
N LEU A 291 6.83 -1.82 -20.20
CA LEU A 291 5.71 -2.69 -19.81
C LEU A 291 5.68 -4.00 -20.61
N SER A 292 5.39 -5.13 -19.94
CA SER A 292 5.09 -6.44 -20.53
C SER A 292 3.62 -6.80 -20.31
N PRO A 293 2.68 -6.44 -21.22
CA PRO A 293 1.25 -6.59 -20.99
C PRO A 293 0.76 -8.04 -20.91
N ASP A 294 1.39 -8.97 -21.65
CA ASP A 294 1.00 -10.38 -21.75
C ASP A 294 2.16 -11.32 -22.10
N TRP A 295 1.93 -12.63 -21.90
CA TRP A 295 2.87 -13.72 -22.20
C TRP A 295 2.65 -14.27 -23.64
N GLY A 296 3.62 -15.06 -24.12
CA GLY A 296 3.68 -15.54 -25.51
C GLY A 296 2.89 -16.81 -25.82
N GLU A 297 2.31 -17.49 -24.82
CA GLU A 297 1.54 -18.74 -24.97
C GLU A 297 0.31 -18.56 -25.88
N ARG A 298 -0.29 -17.37 -25.88
CA ARG A 298 -1.44 -17.01 -26.73
C ARG A 298 -1.07 -16.81 -28.20
N TYR A 299 0.22 -16.81 -28.50
CA TYR A 299 0.80 -16.47 -29.80
C TYR A 299 1.56 -17.64 -30.43
N LEU A 300 1.49 -18.84 -29.85
CA LEU A 300 2.16 -20.04 -30.36
C LEU A 300 1.76 -20.36 -31.80
N ASP A 301 0.45 -20.31 -32.12
CA ASP A 301 -0.08 -20.52 -33.48
C ASP A 301 0.14 -19.32 -34.44
N THR A 302 0.96 -18.33 -34.06
CA THR A 302 1.18 -17.08 -34.83
C THR A 302 2.63 -16.61 -34.79
N LEU A 303 3.02 -15.72 -33.85
CA LEU A 303 4.34 -15.09 -33.78
C LEU A 303 5.49 -16.10 -33.61
N TYR A 304 5.18 -17.25 -33.04
CA TYR A 304 6.13 -18.35 -32.83
C TYR A 304 5.99 -19.49 -33.85
N ASP A 305 4.99 -19.45 -34.73
CA ASP A 305 4.82 -20.40 -35.83
C ASP A 305 5.54 -19.91 -37.09
N ASP A 306 6.52 -20.68 -37.56
CA ASP A 306 7.38 -20.27 -38.66
C ASP A 306 6.60 -20.15 -39.99
N GLN A 307 5.58 -21.00 -40.19
CA GLN A 307 4.73 -20.99 -41.39
C GLN A 307 3.84 -19.74 -41.43
N TRP A 308 3.23 -19.36 -40.31
CA TRP A 308 2.43 -18.15 -40.18
C TRP A 308 3.29 -16.90 -40.38
N VAL A 309 4.49 -16.85 -39.79
CA VAL A 309 5.41 -15.71 -39.98
C VAL A 309 5.85 -15.59 -41.44
N GLU A 310 6.26 -16.68 -42.09
CA GLU A 310 6.65 -16.67 -43.51
C GLU A 310 5.50 -16.21 -44.41
N GLN A 311 4.25 -16.62 -44.14
CA GLN A 311 3.06 -16.20 -44.88
C GLN A 311 2.62 -14.75 -44.66
N ARG A 312 2.94 -14.13 -43.51
CA ARG A 312 2.46 -12.78 -43.14
C ARG A 312 3.52 -11.70 -43.30
N PHE A 313 4.78 -12.05 -43.08
CA PHE A 313 5.89 -11.10 -42.96
C PHE A 313 7.12 -11.47 -43.80
N GLY A 314 7.09 -12.59 -44.53
CA GLY A 314 8.24 -13.08 -45.29
C GLY A 314 9.20 -13.93 -44.44
N ARG A 315 10.01 -14.73 -45.13
CA ARG A 315 10.94 -15.69 -44.51
C ARG A 315 12.10 -14.98 -43.80
N GLU A 316 12.50 -13.82 -44.30
CA GLU A 316 13.58 -12.98 -43.81
C GLU A 316 13.43 -12.60 -42.32
N VAL A 317 12.20 -12.45 -41.84
CA VAL A 317 11.88 -12.13 -40.44
C VAL A 317 12.26 -13.27 -39.49
N LEU A 318 12.26 -14.53 -39.96
CA LEU A 318 12.68 -15.69 -39.17
C LEU A 318 14.20 -15.68 -38.85
N SER A 319 14.98 -14.96 -39.65
CA SER A 319 16.44 -14.83 -39.56
C SER A 319 16.93 -13.48 -39.00
N MET A 320 16.03 -12.51 -38.73
CA MET A 320 16.42 -11.20 -38.20
C MET A 320 17.14 -11.31 -36.85
N THR A 321 18.21 -10.52 -36.72
CA THR A 321 19.01 -10.33 -35.51
C THR A 321 18.74 -8.96 -34.89
N LEU A 322 19.26 -8.71 -33.68
CA LEU A 322 19.20 -7.37 -33.07
C LEU A 322 19.85 -6.28 -33.94
N ALA A 323 20.88 -6.62 -34.73
CA ALA A 323 21.53 -5.66 -35.63
C ALA A 323 20.60 -5.25 -36.79
N ASP A 324 19.72 -6.14 -37.25
CA ASP A 324 18.77 -5.83 -38.31
C ASP A 324 17.67 -4.87 -37.83
N LEU A 325 17.25 -5.02 -36.57
CA LEU A 325 16.29 -4.12 -35.90
C LEU A 325 16.84 -2.69 -35.72
N SER A 326 18.16 -2.53 -35.78
CA SER A 326 18.84 -1.22 -35.67
C SER A 326 18.83 -0.40 -36.95
N ASN A 327 18.57 -1.01 -38.11
CA ASN A 327 18.86 -0.44 -39.44
C ASN A 327 17.71 0.35 -40.11
N SER A 328 16.57 0.57 -39.43
CA SER A 328 15.44 1.32 -40.00
C SER A 328 15.68 2.83 -40.03
N LYS A 329 16.51 3.30 -40.97
CA LYS A 329 16.69 4.74 -41.30
C LYS A 329 15.45 5.40 -41.95
N ASN A 330 14.29 4.75 -41.93
CA ASN A 330 13.09 5.12 -42.69
C ASN A 330 11.86 5.48 -41.83
N THR A 331 12.04 5.88 -40.57
CA THR A 331 10.98 6.53 -39.78
C THR A 331 11.41 7.95 -39.41
N PRO A 332 10.82 9.00 -40.03
CA PRO A 332 11.05 10.38 -39.59
C PRO A 332 10.58 10.56 -38.14
N PRO A 333 11.18 11.48 -37.36
CA PRO A 333 10.69 11.82 -36.03
C PRO A 333 9.34 12.55 -36.14
N TYR A 334 8.25 11.79 -36.09
CA TYR A 334 6.89 12.32 -35.92
C TYR A 334 6.72 12.85 -34.50
N GLY A 335 7.08 14.12 -34.28
CA GLY A 335 6.90 14.77 -32.98
C GLY A 335 7.87 15.91 -32.70
N SER A 336 7.74 17.04 -33.40
CA SER A 336 8.27 18.33 -32.89
C SER A 336 7.26 19.49 -32.97
N GLU A 337 6.12 19.32 -33.64
CA GLU A 337 5.08 20.35 -33.80
C GLU A 337 3.94 20.27 -32.77
N LEU A 338 3.74 19.13 -32.09
CA LEU A 338 2.66 18.94 -31.09
C LEU A 338 2.89 19.68 -29.75
N ALA A 339 4.00 20.42 -29.59
CA ALA A 339 4.40 21.04 -28.33
C ALA A 339 4.76 22.54 -28.43
N ARG A 340 4.32 23.23 -29.49
CA ARG A 340 4.75 24.62 -29.80
C ARG A 340 3.63 25.65 -30.06
N GLU A 341 2.46 25.49 -29.45
CA GLU A 341 1.45 26.55 -29.38
C GLU A 341 0.95 26.80 -27.94
N SER A 342 1.80 27.44 -27.13
CA SER A 342 1.40 28.02 -25.83
C SER A 342 2.35 29.14 -25.41
N GLY A 343 2.56 30.11 -26.31
CA GLY A 343 3.41 31.29 -26.09
C GLY A 343 3.03 32.44 -27.02
N GLY A 344 1.91 33.11 -26.74
CA GLY A 344 1.39 34.21 -27.55
C GLY A 344 0.63 35.23 -26.69
N SER A 345 1.00 36.51 -26.81
CA SER A 345 0.50 37.59 -25.96
C SER A 345 -0.99 37.89 -26.16
N VAL A 346 -1.65 38.39 -25.12
CA VAL A 346 -3.05 38.84 -25.16
C VAL A 346 -3.18 40.07 -26.06
N VAL A 347 -3.90 39.93 -27.17
CA VAL A 347 -4.45 41.04 -27.95
C VAL A 347 -5.92 40.73 -28.24
N THR A 348 -6.82 41.57 -27.72
CA THR A 348 -8.26 41.50 -27.99
C THR A 348 -8.63 42.27 -29.26
N PRO A 349 -9.52 41.72 -30.10
CA PRO A 349 -10.53 42.56 -30.72
C PRO A 349 -11.95 41.95 -30.81
N SER A 350 -12.92 42.82 -30.49
CA SER A 350 -14.33 42.93 -30.93
C SER A 350 -15.07 41.84 -31.73
N ARG A 351 -16.24 41.46 -31.17
CA ARG A 351 -17.58 41.19 -31.77
C ARG A 351 -17.77 41.02 -33.31
N ALA A 352 -18.59 39.98 -33.63
CA ALA A 352 -19.59 39.87 -34.72
C ALA A 352 -19.05 39.59 -36.15
N SER A 353 -19.62 38.74 -37.02
CA SER A 353 -20.97 38.17 -37.18
C SER A 353 -21.02 37.10 -38.29
N SER A 354 -22.10 36.32 -38.33
CA SER A 354 -22.67 35.56 -39.49
C SER A 354 -21.87 34.42 -40.14
N LEU A 355 -22.49 33.24 -40.20
CA LEU A 355 -22.95 32.52 -41.42
C LEU A 355 -23.87 31.34 -40.96
N PRO A 356 -24.69 30.70 -41.82
CA PRO A 356 -26.07 30.38 -41.44
C PRO A 356 -26.41 28.89 -41.27
N GLN A 357 -27.67 28.69 -40.88
CA GLN A 357 -28.54 27.52 -41.11
C GLN A 357 -28.31 26.88 -42.50
N ASP A 358 -28.59 25.59 -42.75
CA ASP A 358 -29.75 24.85 -42.26
C ASP A 358 -29.59 23.32 -42.35
N LEU A 359 -30.37 22.59 -41.54
CA LEU A 359 -31.03 21.28 -41.77
C LEU A 359 -31.11 20.42 -40.51
N SER A 360 -32.30 20.45 -39.91
CA SER A 360 -32.74 19.55 -38.85
C SER A 360 -33.68 18.48 -39.40
N VAL A 361 -33.64 17.27 -38.83
CA VAL A 361 -34.74 16.29 -38.93
C VAL A 361 -35.04 15.78 -37.51
N PRO A 362 -36.29 15.87 -37.02
CA PRO A 362 -36.61 15.64 -35.61
C PRO A 362 -36.89 14.17 -35.27
N VAL A 363 -36.62 13.80 -34.02
CA VAL A 363 -37.10 12.55 -33.40
C VAL A 363 -38.25 12.87 -32.46
N ARG A 364 -39.38 12.16 -32.59
CA ARG A 364 -40.27 11.94 -31.45
C ARG A 364 -40.98 10.59 -31.55
N CYS A 365 -40.87 9.81 -30.49
CA CYS A 365 -41.52 8.51 -30.36
C CYS A 365 -43.04 8.67 -30.20
N LEU A 366 -43.79 7.68 -30.68
CA LEU A 366 -44.97 7.16 -29.98
C LEU A 366 -45.22 5.72 -30.44
N CYS A 367 -45.63 4.87 -29.51
CA CYS A 367 -45.95 3.47 -29.77
C CYS A 367 -47.30 3.35 -30.49
N ALA A 368 -47.47 2.29 -31.28
CA ALA A 368 -48.77 1.78 -31.67
C ALA A 368 -48.69 0.26 -31.79
N ASP A 369 -49.65 -0.44 -31.18
CA ASP A 369 -49.82 -1.87 -31.33
C ASP A 369 -50.30 -2.23 -32.75
N GLY A 370 -50.06 -3.46 -33.18
CA GLY A 370 -50.96 -4.11 -34.13
C GLY A 370 -52.29 -4.40 -33.40
N ASP A 371 -53.46 -4.15 -33.97
CA ASP A 371 -53.77 -4.25 -35.39
C ASP A 371 -54.35 -2.98 -36.05
N GLY A 372 -53.87 -2.67 -37.26
CA GLY A 372 -54.75 -2.22 -38.37
C GLY A 372 -55.13 -0.73 -38.52
N ASN A 373 -54.32 0.00 -39.29
CA ASN A 373 -54.72 1.00 -40.31
C ASN A 373 -55.30 2.42 -39.97
N VAL A 374 -54.55 3.45 -40.43
CA VAL A 374 -54.96 4.48 -41.46
C VAL A 374 -55.40 5.94 -41.04
N VAL A 375 -54.55 6.95 -41.43
CA VAL A 375 -54.68 8.46 -41.60
C VAL A 375 -55.09 9.41 -40.43
N SER A 376 -54.80 10.74 -40.38
CA SER A 376 -54.04 11.74 -41.21
C SER A 376 -53.78 13.12 -40.52
N SER A 377 -52.62 13.78 -40.75
CA SER A 377 -52.34 15.27 -40.91
C SER A 377 -52.77 16.31 -39.82
N ARG A 378 -52.22 17.54 -39.61
CA ARG A 378 -51.10 18.39 -40.15
C ARG A 378 -50.86 19.65 -39.22
N ALA A 379 -49.65 20.26 -39.23
CA ALA A 379 -49.30 21.69 -38.87
C ALA A 379 -49.50 22.20 -37.40
N GLU A 380 -48.87 23.26 -36.82
CA GLU A 380 -47.68 24.14 -37.11
C GLU A 380 -47.18 24.93 -35.83
N SER A 381 -45.89 25.33 -35.81
CA SER A 381 -45.17 26.46 -35.11
C SER A 381 -45.31 26.91 -33.61
N SER A 382 -44.13 27.06 -32.95
CA SER A 382 -43.54 27.99 -31.89
C SER A 382 -44.31 29.20 -31.25
N PRO A 383 -43.77 30.05 -30.30
CA PRO A 383 -42.42 30.11 -29.61
C PRO A 383 -42.38 30.50 -28.08
N ALA A 384 -41.16 30.64 -27.47
CA ALA A 384 -40.77 31.58 -26.36
C ALA A 384 -41.31 31.35 -24.89
N ILE A 385 -40.88 31.96 -23.75
CA ILE A 385 -39.66 32.68 -23.22
C ILE A 385 -39.62 32.68 -21.64
N PRO A 386 -38.52 32.99 -20.90
CA PRO A 386 -38.35 32.66 -19.45
C PRO A 386 -38.16 33.83 -18.43
N CYS A 387 -38.09 33.50 -17.12
CA CYS A 387 -37.43 34.21 -15.99
C CYS A 387 -37.23 33.22 -14.79
N GLY A 388 -36.58 33.43 -13.63
CA GLY A 388 -35.97 34.63 -12.99
C GLY A 388 -34.96 34.32 -11.85
N SER A 389 -35.08 34.94 -10.65
CA SER A 389 -34.05 35.06 -9.58
C SER A 389 -34.62 35.39 -8.16
N GLU A 390 -33.73 35.48 -7.14
CA GLU A 390 -33.84 35.97 -5.72
C GLU A 390 -33.96 34.87 -4.62
N LEU A 391 -33.26 34.84 -3.45
CA LEU A 391 -32.62 35.75 -2.46
C LEU A 391 -33.49 36.30 -1.29
N ALA A 392 -33.48 35.61 -0.13
CA ALA A 392 -33.56 36.09 1.28
C ALA A 392 -33.64 34.86 2.22
N ARG A 393 -32.82 34.65 3.26
CA ARG A 393 -32.60 35.34 4.56
C ARG A 393 -33.72 35.17 5.61
N GLU A 394 -33.31 34.64 6.77
CA GLU A 394 -33.92 34.77 8.12
C GLU A 394 -35.34 34.14 8.29
N SER A 395 -35.80 33.65 9.45
CA SER A 395 -35.32 33.71 10.84
C SER A 395 -35.93 32.60 11.72
N GLY A 396 -35.16 32.06 12.68
CA GLY A 396 -35.62 31.69 14.05
C GLY A 396 -36.67 30.58 14.28
N GLY A 397 -36.67 30.01 15.49
CA GLY A 397 -37.87 29.34 16.05
C GLY A 397 -37.67 27.92 16.62
N SER A 398 -37.16 27.87 17.85
CA SER A 398 -37.13 26.76 18.80
C SER A 398 -38.19 25.63 18.71
N VAL A 399 -37.70 24.41 19.01
CA VAL A 399 -38.20 23.46 20.04
C VAL A 399 -39.71 23.12 20.06
N VAL A 400 -40.03 21.83 19.96
CA VAL A 400 -40.72 21.03 21.00
C VAL A 400 -40.75 19.55 20.57
N THR A 401 -40.27 18.66 21.44
CA THR A 401 -40.51 17.21 21.38
C THR A 401 -41.88 16.87 21.95
N PRO A 402 -42.51 15.79 21.48
CA PRO A 402 -43.19 14.93 22.46
C PRO A 402 -42.81 13.45 22.33
N SER A 403 -42.87 12.79 23.48
CA SER A 403 -42.61 11.37 23.72
C SER A 403 -43.81 10.46 23.44
N ARG A 404 -43.53 9.17 23.16
CA ARG A 404 -44.24 7.94 23.64
C ARG A 404 -45.72 8.09 24.07
N ALA A 405 -46.71 7.29 23.62
CA ALA A 405 -46.72 5.83 23.49
C ALA A 405 -48.07 5.28 22.93
N SER A 406 -48.05 3.99 22.54
CA SER A 406 -49.13 2.97 22.66
C SER A 406 -50.52 3.17 22.01
N SER A 407 -50.87 2.30 21.06
CA SER A 407 -51.93 1.27 21.23
C SER A 407 -51.93 0.22 20.10
N LEU A 408 -52.05 -1.06 20.47
CA LEU A 408 -52.51 -2.18 19.61
C LEU A 408 -54.04 -2.33 19.80
N PRO A 409 -54.76 -3.20 19.05
CA PRO A 409 -54.97 -4.57 19.58
C PRO A 409 -55.20 -5.70 18.53
N GLN A 410 -55.33 -6.94 19.05
CA GLN A 410 -55.97 -8.16 18.47
C GLN A 410 -55.22 -9.01 17.42
N ASP A 411 -55.27 -10.36 17.45
CA ASP A 411 -55.49 -11.33 18.56
C ASP A 411 -55.16 -12.80 18.13
N VAL A 412 -55.41 -13.77 19.02
CA VAL A 412 -55.40 -15.26 18.87
C VAL A 412 -54.01 -15.94 18.91
N GLY A 413 -53.70 -16.93 19.77
CA GLY A 413 -54.40 -17.46 20.95
C GLY A 413 -54.36 -19.00 21.08
N ALA A 414 -53.66 -19.56 22.08
CA ALA A 414 -53.93 -20.89 22.68
C ALA A 414 -53.03 -21.20 23.91
N SER A 415 -53.68 -21.40 25.04
CA SER A 415 -53.20 -21.50 26.43
C SER A 415 -52.61 -22.86 26.88
N VAL A 416 -52.01 -22.88 28.09
CA VAL A 416 -52.29 -23.74 29.30
C VAL A 416 -51.16 -23.49 30.33
N MET A 417 -51.34 -22.74 31.44
CA MET A 417 -51.85 -23.12 32.80
C MET A 417 -51.16 -24.34 33.46
N CYS A 418 -50.86 -24.49 34.77
CA CYS A 418 -50.93 -23.70 36.04
C CYS A 418 -50.29 -24.55 37.20
N VAL A 419 -49.94 -24.12 38.43
CA VAL A 419 -49.70 -22.82 39.12
C VAL A 419 -49.10 -23.07 40.55
N CYS A 420 -48.43 -22.07 41.18
CA CYS A 420 -48.05 -21.97 42.63
C CYS A 420 -47.01 -22.97 43.21
N ALA A 421 -46.33 -22.73 44.37
CA ALA A 421 -46.31 -21.64 45.35
C ALA A 421 -44.86 -21.44 45.91
N ALA A 422 -44.36 -20.23 46.17
CA ALA A 422 -44.37 -19.46 47.44
C ALA A 422 -43.46 -19.98 48.58
N GLY A 423 -42.65 -19.09 49.18
CA GLY A 423 -41.80 -19.37 50.36
C GLY A 423 -40.75 -18.27 50.63
N ASP A 424 -41.03 -17.38 51.57
CA ASP A 424 -40.20 -16.20 51.93
C ASP A 424 -38.91 -16.54 52.72
N GLY A 425 -37.95 -15.60 52.77
CA GLY A 425 -36.86 -15.65 53.76
C GLY A 425 -35.65 -14.73 53.51
N ASN A 426 -35.70 -13.49 54.02
CA ASN A 426 -34.50 -12.66 54.21
C ASN A 426 -33.55 -13.26 55.27
N VAL A 427 -32.24 -13.00 55.19
CA VAL A 427 -31.40 -12.52 56.31
C VAL A 427 -30.01 -12.07 55.81
N VAL A 428 -29.39 -11.15 56.56
CA VAL A 428 -28.17 -10.39 56.23
C VAL A 428 -26.97 -10.88 57.08
N SER A 429 -25.74 -10.56 56.66
CA SER A 429 -24.46 -10.67 57.42
C SER A 429 -23.87 -12.10 57.50
N SER A 430 -22.56 -12.33 57.65
CA SER A 430 -21.35 -11.47 57.65
C SER A 430 -20.09 -12.34 57.49
N HIS A 431 -18.96 -11.74 57.09
CA HIS A 431 -17.58 -12.28 57.21
C HIS A 431 -17.30 -13.63 56.49
N ALA A 432 -16.05 -14.08 56.31
CA ALA A 432 -14.81 -13.39 55.95
C ALA A 432 -13.82 -14.45 55.41
N GLU A 433 -12.90 -14.03 54.52
CA GLU A 433 -11.60 -14.67 54.22
C GLU A 433 -11.53 -16.08 53.60
N SER A 434 -10.36 -16.28 52.96
CA SER A 434 -9.71 -17.54 52.59
C SER A 434 -10.24 -18.36 51.38
N SER A 435 -9.51 -18.21 50.28
CA SER A 435 -9.05 -19.28 49.37
C SER A 435 -8.63 -20.56 50.15
N PRO A 436 -8.53 -21.78 49.54
CA PRO A 436 -8.10 -21.95 48.14
C PRO A 436 -8.60 -23.19 47.35
N ALA A 437 -8.17 -23.23 46.08
CA ALA A 437 -7.88 -24.42 45.26
C ALA A 437 -9.00 -25.41 44.89
N ILE A 438 -8.89 -25.98 43.68
CA ILE A 438 -9.10 -27.40 43.40
C ILE A 438 -8.34 -27.78 42.13
N ARG A 439 -7.68 -28.95 42.15
CA ARG A 439 -7.05 -29.61 41.00
C ARG A 439 -8.03 -30.63 40.39
N CYS A 440 -7.84 -30.90 39.10
CA CYS A 440 -8.09 -32.15 38.36
C CYS A 440 -9.06 -33.20 38.95
N GLY A 441 -10.10 -33.53 38.19
CA GLY A 441 -10.86 -34.77 38.25
C GLY A 441 -11.33 -35.17 36.84
N SER A 442 -11.40 -36.47 36.55
CA SER A 442 -11.49 -37.03 35.19
C SER A 442 -12.80 -37.78 34.90
N GLU A 443 -12.92 -38.24 33.63
CA GLU A 443 -13.71 -39.39 33.15
C GLU A 443 -15.21 -39.25 32.76
N LEU A 444 -15.47 -39.71 31.51
CA LEU A 444 -16.53 -40.66 31.07
C LEU A 444 -18.02 -40.38 31.36
N ALA A 445 -19.00 -40.70 30.49
CA ALA A 445 -19.05 -41.20 29.10
C ALA A 445 -20.53 -41.19 28.59
N ARG A 446 -20.75 -41.68 27.35
CA ARG A 446 -22.03 -42.17 26.77
C ARG A 446 -23.09 -41.13 26.37
N GLU A 447 -23.98 -41.37 25.40
CA GLU A 447 -24.03 -42.22 24.17
C GLU A 447 -25.35 -41.86 23.44
N SER A 448 -25.40 -41.92 22.09
CA SER A 448 -26.49 -42.58 21.31
C SER A 448 -26.65 -42.09 19.86
N GLY A 449 -26.84 -43.06 18.93
CA GLY A 449 -27.86 -42.99 17.88
C GLY A 449 -27.49 -42.63 16.42
N GLY A 450 -27.60 -43.61 15.50
CA GLY A 450 -28.06 -43.35 14.11
C GLY A 450 -27.30 -44.01 12.94
N SER A 451 -27.78 -45.18 12.45
CA SER A 451 -27.30 -45.89 11.23
C SER A 451 -27.65 -45.14 9.92
N VAL A 452 -26.76 -45.00 8.92
CA VAL A 452 -26.28 -45.95 7.88
C VAL A 452 -27.28 -46.28 6.74
N VAL A 453 -26.92 -45.92 5.50
CA VAL A 453 -26.95 -46.79 4.27
C VAL A 453 -25.85 -46.32 3.29
N MET A 454 -25.15 -47.27 2.65
CA MET A 454 -24.19 -47.09 1.52
C MET A 454 -24.56 -48.05 0.38
N PRO A 455 -24.04 -47.87 -0.85
CA PRO A 455 -23.15 -48.92 -1.36
C PRO A 455 -21.98 -48.46 -2.29
N SER A 456 -20.77 -48.85 -1.90
CA SER A 456 -19.66 -49.42 -2.70
C SER A 456 -19.40 -49.02 -4.18
N ARG A 457 -18.12 -48.75 -4.50
CA ARG A 457 -17.22 -49.72 -5.19
C ARG A 457 -15.74 -49.33 -5.03
N ALA A 458 -14.83 -50.27 -5.30
CA ALA A 458 -13.49 -50.34 -4.71
C ALA A 458 -12.33 -50.45 -5.71
N SER A 459 -11.09 -50.17 -5.26
CA SER A 459 -9.79 -50.81 -5.58
C SER A 459 -8.62 -49.85 -5.31
N SER A 460 -7.39 -50.25 -4.93
CA SER A 460 -6.84 -51.46 -4.26
C SER A 460 -5.34 -51.23 -3.93
N LEU A 461 -4.75 -52.13 -3.13
CA LEU A 461 -3.30 -52.38 -2.86
C LEU A 461 -2.70 -51.88 -1.51
N PRO A 462 -1.67 -52.58 -0.95
CA PRO A 462 -1.75 -53.04 0.45
C PRO A 462 -0.63 -52.56 1.40
N GLN A 463 -0.75 -52.97 2.67
CA GLN A 463 0.25 -52.84 3.74
C GLN A 463 1.26 -54.02 3.71
N ASP A 464 2.49 -53.78 4.20
CA ASP A 464 3.06 -54.36 5.45
C ASP A 464 4.59 -54.49 5.43
N VAL A 465 5.20 -54.18 6.58
CA VAL A 465 6.09 -55.05 7.41
C VAL A 465 6.88 -54.18 8.40
N SER A 466 7.32 -54.77 9.51
CA SER A 466 7.37 -54.15 10.84
C SER A 466 8.73 -54.32 11.57
N VAL A 467 9.07 -53.35 12.47
CA VAL A 467 9.46 -53.58 13.91
C VAL A 467 10.83 -54.24 14.22
N PRO A 468 11.47 -54.13 15.43
CA PRO A 468 11.55 -53.10 16.51
C PRO A 468 13.01 -52.68 16.88
N VAL A 469 13.23 -51.93 17.99
CA VAL A 469 13.92 -52.39 19.25
C VAL A 469 14.21 -51.22 20.23
N ARG A 470 14.08 -51.48 21.55
CA ARG A 470 14.41 -50.61 22.69
C ARG A 470 15.89 -50.72 23.11
N CYS A 471 16.44 -49.73 23.83
CA CYS A 471 16.95 -49.93 25.20
C CYS A 471 17.32 -48.63 25.96
N LEU A 472 17.61 -48.75 27.26
CA LEU A 472 17.66 -47.70 28.30
C LEU A 472 19.03 -47.61 29.00
N CYS A 473 19.36 -46.40 29.50
CA CYS A 473 20.28 -46.06 30.62
C CYS A 473 21.78 -46.47 30.51
N THR A 474 22.76 -45.72 31.03
CA THR A 474 22.94 -45.27 32.43
C THR A 474 23.82 -44.00 32.61
N ASP A 475 23.95 -43.55 33.87
CA ASP A 475 24.51 -42.27 34.36
C ASP A 475 26.05 -42.10 34.33
N GLY A 476 26.52 -40.88 34.65
CA GLY A 476 27.91 -40.62 35.08
C GLY A 476 28.29 -39.13 35.21
N GLY A 477 28.03 -38.52 36.37
CA GLY A 477 28.27 -37.09 36.64
C GLY A 477 29.73 -36.62 36.78
N GLY A 478 29.95 -35.32 37.10
CA GLY A 478 31.30 -34.81 37.41
C GLY A 478 31.57 -33.30 37.37
N ASN A 479 31.04 -32.55 38.32
CA ASN A 479 31.69 -31.44 39.07
C ASN A 479 32.69 -30.42 38.42
N VAL A 480 32.33 -29.13 38.59
CA VAL A 480 33.07 -28.08 39.35
C VAL A 480 34.15 -27.17 38.67
N ALA A 481 33.80 -25.88 38.66
CA ALA A 481 34.60 -24.67 38.95
C ALA A 481 35.64 -24.04 37.96
N SER A 482 35.25 -22.84 37.51
CA SER A 482 35.82 -21.52 37.85
C SER A 482 37.00 -20.87 37.09
N SER A 483 36.89 -19.54 37.07
CA SER A 483 37.93 -18.48 36.98
C SER A 483 38.24 -17.81 35.62
N ARG A 484 37.56 -16.68 35.41
CA ARG A 484 38.13 -15.32 35.21
C ARG A 484 39.54 -15.19 34.57
N ALA A 485 39.63 -14.51 33.42
CA ALA A 485 39.98 -13.07 33.32
C ALA A 485 40.82 -12.68 32.07
N GLU A 486 40.31 -11.66 31.37
CA GLU A 486 41.01 -10.45 30.88
C GLU A 486 41.98 -10.43 29.66
N SER A 487 41.76 -9.37 28.88
CA SER A 487 42.72 -8.55 28.10
C SER A 487 43.19 -8.98 26.69
N SER A 488 42.54 -8.32 25.71
CA SER A 488 43.06 -7.65 24.49
C SER A 488 44.49 -7.00 24.62
N PRO A 489 45.16 -6.48 23.55
CA PRO A 489 44.61 -6.02 22.25
C PRO A 489 45.50 -6.18 20.97
N ALA A 490 45.05 -5.54 19.86
CA ALA A 490 45.83 -4.83 18.83
C ALA A 490 46.42 -5.52 17.56
N ILE A 491 45.64 -5.44 16.45
CA ILE A 491 45.94 -4.76 15.14
C ILE A 491 47.41 -4.28 14.93
N PRO A 492 48.10 -4.59 13.79
CA PRO A 492 47.89 -3.81 12.54
C PRO A 492 48.17 -4.43 11.13
N CYS A 493 47.33 -4.01 10.18
CA CYS A 493 47.60 -3.36 8.87
C CYS A 493 48.61 -3.92 7.81
N GLY A 494 48.15 -4.01 6.55
CA GLY A 494 48.90 -3.47 5.39
C GLY A 494 49.12 -4.36 4.15
N SER A 495 48.54 -3.97 2.98
CA SER A 495 49.05 -4.08 1.58
C SER A 495 49.51 -5.44 0.97
N GLU A 496 49.53 -5.72 -0.34
CA GLU A 496 48.90 -5.17 -1.57
C GLU A 496 49.06 -6.19 -2.74
N LEU A 497 48.10 -6.21 -3.68
CA LEU A 497 48.19 -6.39 -5.15
C LEU A 497 48.92 -7.57 -5.88
N ALA A 498 48.38 -7.84 -7.09
CA ALA A 498 48.83 -8.68 -8.24
C ALA A 498 48.34 -10.15 -8.26
N ARG A 499 47.49 -10.59 -9.23
CA ARG A 499 47.70 -10.84 -10.69
C ARG A 499 48.76 -11.94 -10.96
N GLU A 500 48.58 -12.92 -11.85
CA GLU A 500 47.58 -13.19 -12.90
C GLU A 500 47.69 -14.68 -13.37
N SER A 501 46.64 -15.24 -14.00
CA SER A 501 46.61 -16.55 -14.73
C SER A 501 46.92 -17.84 -13.91
N GLY A 502 46.47 -19.06 -14.26
CA GLY A 502 45.61 -19.54 -15.34
C GLY A 502 46.00 -20.97 -15.78
N GLY A 503 45.23 -22.02 -15.42
CA GLY A 503 45.51 -23.40 -15.87
C GLY A 503 44.74 -24.53 -15.16
N SER A 504 44.17 -25.45 -15.96
CA SER A 504 43.49 -26.70 -15.53
C SER A 504 44.44 -27.68 -14.79
N VAL A 505 44.10 -28.28 -13.63
CA VAL A 505 43.09 -29.33 -13.30
C VAL A 505 43.64 -30.79 -13.38
N VAL A 506 43.69 -31.43 -12.19
CA VAL A 506 43.58 -32.89 -11.86
C VAL A 506 44.85 -33.79 -11.67
N MET A 507 45.26 -33.91 -10.38
CA MET A 507 45.38 -35.13 -9.50
C MET A 507 46.21 -36.36 -9.96
N PRO A 508 47.02 -37.01 -9.06
CA PRO A 508 46.43 -37.82 -7.97
C PRO A 508 47.17 -38.01 -6.61
N SER A 509 46.34 -38.25 -5.58
CA SER A 509 46.48 -39.18 -4.42
C SER A 509 47.62 -39.12 -3.38
N ARG A 510 47.17 -38.94 -2.12
CA ARG A 510 47.61 -39.54 -0.84
C ARG A 510 48.91 -39.09 -0.13
N ALA A 511 48.70 -38.17 0.82
CA ALA A 511 49.06 -38.27 2.25
C ALA A 511 50.53 -38.53 2.67
N SER A 512 51.17 -37.54 3.31
CA SER A 512 51.26 -37.48 4.79
C SER A 512 51.98 -36.22 5.34
N SER A 513 51.47 -35.77 6.50
CA SER A 513 52.09 -35.01 7.61
C SER A 513 52.63 -33.55 7.47
N LEU A 514 52.46 -32.83 8.59
CA LEU A 514 53.05 -31.53 9.03
C LEU A 514 52.46 -30.22 8.45
N PRO A 515 52.46 -29.10 9.21
CA PRO A 515 52.39 -28.96 10.68
C PRO A 515 51.28 -27.98 11.15
N GLN A 516 51.05 -27.90 12.48
CA GLN A 516 50.19 -26.88 13.10
C GLN A 516 50.80 -25.48 12.92
N GLY A 517 49.98 -24.43 12.69
CA GLY A 517 50.52 -23.06 12.70
C GLY A 517 49.77 -21.93 11.99
N VAL A 518 48.47 -22.03 11.70
CA VAL A 518 47.65 -20.86 11.34
C VAL A 518 46.29 -20.96 12.04
N GLY A 519 46.11 -20.22 13.14
CA GLY A 519 44.78 -19.95 13.70
C GLY A 519 44.03 -19.06 12.72
N SER A 520 43.26 -19.71 11.83
CA SER A 520 42.66 -19.04 10.69
C SER A 520 41.48 -18.17 11.09
N SER A 521 41.13 -17.20 10.24
CA SER A 521 39.96 -16.31 10.41
C SER A 521 38.64 -17.05 10.69
N TYR A 522 38.54 -18.34 10.33
CA TYR A 522 37.41 -19.21 10.60
C TYR A 522 37.08 -19.37 12.09
N GLU A 523 38.04 -19.37 13.02
CA GLU A 523 37.71 -19.51 14.46
C GLU A 523 37.02 -18.25 14.99
N ALA A 524 37.54 -17.07 14.62
CA ALA A 524 36.93 -15.78 14.92
C ALA A 524 35.64 -15.48 14.11
N GLU A 525 35.31 -16.30 13.11
CA GLU A 525 34.07 -16.23 12.33
C GLU A 525 33.04 -17.25 12.84
N ALA A 526 33.50 -18.39 13.37
CA ALA A 526 32.68 -19.39 14.05
C ALA A 526 32.19 -18.91 15.43
N GLU A 527 33.01 -18.22 16.23
CA GLU A 527 32.54 -17.58 17.47
C GLU A 527 31.40 -16.58 17.21
N ARG A 528 31.48 -15.84 16.09
CA ARG A 528 30.45 -14.88 15.64
C ARG A 528 29.13 -15.51 15.21
N LEU A 529 29.07 -16.83 15.06
CA LEU A 529 27.86 -17.58 14.73
C LEU A 529 27.32 -18.40 15.92
N THR A 530 27.86 -18.20 17.13
CA THR A 530 27.26 -18.76 18.34
C THR A 530 26.00 -17.98 18.73
N GLN A 531 24.91 -18.69 18.99
CA GLN A 531 23.64 -18.05 19.34
C GLN A 531 23.73 -17.39 20.72
N ALA A 532 23.48 -16.08 20.79
CA ALA A 532 23.39 -15.35 22.05
C ALA A 532 22.30 -15.91 22.97
N ALA A 533 22.55 -15.89 24.29
CA ALA A 533 21.54 -16.27 25.28
C ALA A 533 20.32 -15.33 25.20
N PHE A 534 19.12 -15.90 25.31
CA PHE A 534 17.89 -15.11 25.37
C PHE A 534 17.70 -14.51 26.76
N HIS A 535 17.37 -13.22 26.82
CA HIS A 535 17.16 -12.48 28.07
C HIS A 535 15.75 -11.90 28.17
N VAL A 536 15.29 -11.68 29.41
CA VAL A 536 14.11 -10.88 29.71
C VAL A 536 14.53 -9.67 30.54
N VAL A 537 14.06 -8.48 30.18
CA VAL A 537 14.19 -7.25 30.97
C VAL A 537 12.80 -6.81 31.41
N ASP A 538 12.55 -6.84 32.72
CA ASP A 538 11.26 -6.50 33.29
C ASP A 538 10.99 -4.98 33.32
N GLY A 539 9.77 -4.62 33.76
CA GLY A 539 9.32 -3.24 33.82
C GLY A 539 9.94 -2.40 34.95
N GLU A 540 10.51 -3.00 35.99
CA GLU A 540 11.19 -2.29 37.08
C GLU A 540 12.60 -1.89 36.65
N VAL A 541 13.36 -2.84 36.09
CA VAL A 541 14.67 -2.58 35.48
C VAL A 541 14.54 -1.54 34.36
N THR A 542 13.56 -1.72 33.46
CA THR A 542 13.28 -0.77 32.38
C THR A 542 12.92 0.62 32.93
N ALA A 543 12.09 0.71 33.97
CA ALA A 543 11.74 1.99 34.59
C ALA A 543 12.96 2.72 35.18
N ARG A 544 13.79 1.99 35.93
CA ARG A 544 14.98 2.54 36.60
C ARG A 544 16.01 3.04 35.59
N LEU A 545 16.30 2.26 34.56
CA LEU A 545 17.31 2.62 33.55
C LEU A 545 16.88 3.85 32.73
N LEU A 546 15.63 3.92 32.28
CA LEU A 546 15.10 5.10 31.58
C LEU A 546 15.09 6.36 32.47
N ALA A 547 14.89 6.20 33.78
CA ALA A 547 14.91 7.32 34.73
C ALA A 547 16.34 7.75 35.15
N ALA A 548 17.34 6.89 34.99
CA ALA A 548 18.73 7.17 35.33
C ALA A 548 19.43 8.05 34.29
N ASP A 549 19.11 7.86 32.99
CA ASP A 549 19.67 8.65 31.89
C ASP A 549 18.58 9.01 30.84
N PRO A 550 17.66 9.93 31.20
CA PRO A 550 16.60 10.36 30.28
C PRO A 550 17.15 11.21 29.11
N LEU A 551 18.32 11.83 29.26
CA LEU A 551 18.91 12.68 28.22
C LEU A 551 19.54 11.84 27.10
N ALA A 552 20.23 10.73 27.40
CA ALA A 552 20.71 9.82 26.36
C ALA A 552 19.57 9.23 25.51
N CYS A 553 18.35 9.11 26.06
CA CYS A 553 17.17 8.71 25.29
C CYS A 553 16.77 9.76 24.23
N ILE A 554 17.07 11.05 24.45
CA ILE A 554 16.89 12.11 23.46
C ILE A 554 17.92 11.94 22.33
N ASP A 555 19.17 11.68 22.69
CA ASP A 555 20.25 11.50 21.71
C ASP A 555 20.05 10.22 20.86
N ASP A 556 19.55 9.13 21.44
CA ASP A 556 19.15 7.91 20.72
C ASP A 556 18.07 8.19 19.68
N VAL A 557 17.00 8.89 20.07
CA VAL A 557 15.89 9.21 19.16
C VAL A 557 16.34 10.17 18.07
N GLN A 558 17.22 11.13 18.38
CA GLN A 558 17.83 12.00 17.37
C GLN A 558 18.70 11.19 16.39
N ALA A 559 19.56 10.30 16.89
CA ALA A 559 20.40 9.44 16.06
C ALA A 559 19.55 8.50 15.18
N ALA A 560 18.46 7.95 15.71
CA ALA A 560 17.53 7.11 14.97
C ALA A 560 16.78 7.87 13.87
N TYR A 561 16.36 9.12 14.12
CA TYR A 561 15.78 9.98 13.07
C TYR A 561 16.78 10.31 11.96
N LEU A 562 18.01 10.70 12.31
CA LEU A 562 19.06 10.99 11.34
C LEU A 562 19.49 9.73 10.56
N ALA A 563 19.47 8.55 11.19
CA ALA A 563 19.70 7.27 10.50
C ALA A 563 18.55 6.91 9.55
N HIS A 564 17.30 7.19 9.93
CA HIS A 564 16.12 6.91 9.12
C HIS A 564 16.06 7.80 7.87
N GLU A 565 16.26 9.11 8.01
CA GLU A 565 16.36 10.05 6.88
C GLU A 565 17.51 9.69 5.93
N ALA A 566 18.64 9.23 6.47
CA ALA A 566 19.78 8.75 5.68
C ALA A 566 19.58 7.36 5.04
N GLY A 567 18.38 6.76 5.10
CA GLY A 567 18.08 5.45 4.53
C GLY A 567 18.80 4.27 5.22
N ARG A 568 19.37 4.46 6.42
CA ARG A 568 20.13 3.44 7.17
C ARG A 568 19.25 2.59 8.09
N THR A 569 17.93 2.60 7.88
CA THR A 569 16.96 1.84 8.67
C THR A 569 15.92 1.17 7.79
N VAL A 570 15.32 0.11 8.29
CA VAL A 570 14.15 -0.54 7.68
C VAL A 570 12.99 -0.40 8.65
N ASN A 571 11.99 0.40 8.29
CA ASN A 571 10.80 0.61 9.12
C ASN A 571 9.52 0.35 8.27
N PRO A 572 9.05 -0.90 8.18
CA PRO A 572 7.82 -1.24 7.48
C PRO A 572 6.57 -0.64 8.13
N ASP A 573 5.45 -0.64 7.39
CA ASP A 573 4.14 -0.23 7.88
C ASP A 573 3.71 -1.01 9.15
N SER A 574 3.11 -0.30 10.11
CA SER A 574 2.52 -0.90 11.31
C SER A 574 1.39 -1.87 10.97
N TYR A 575 1.50 -3.13 11.40
CA TYR A 575 0.48 -4.15 11.19
C TYR A 575 -0.53 -4.16 12.32
N PHE A 576 -1.83 -4.21 12.00
CA PHE A 576 -2.91 -4.24 12.98
C PHE A 576 -3.69 -5.56 12.88
N LEU A 577 -3.66 -6.36 13.94
CA LEU A 577 -4.67 -7.40 14.17
C LEU A 577 -5.91 -6.72 14.78
N ARG A 578 -7.05 -6.89 14.12
CA ARG A 578 -8.36 -6.35 14.52
C ARG A 578 -9.27 -7.50 14.94
N PHE A 579 -10.18 -7.21 15.86
CA PHE A 579 -11.17 -8.16 16.37
C PHE A 579 -12.56 -7.70 15.88
N PRO A 580 -13.22 -8.41 14.95
CA PRO A 580 -14.54 -8.01 14.44
C PRO A 580 -15.58 -7.82 15.54
N GLU A 581 -15.60 -8.74 16.51
CA GLU A 581 -16.51 -8.71 17.68
C GLU A 581 -16.14 -7.65 18.74
N ALA A 582 -14.96 -7.01 18.61
CA ALA A 582 -14.47 -6.01 19.56
C ALA A 582 -13.66 -4.92 18.82
N PRO A 583 -14.29 -4.09 17.97
CA PRO A 583 -13.59 -3.25 16.98
C PRO A 583 -12.72 -2.14 17.60
N ALA A 584 -12.95 -1.78 18.87
CA ALA A 584 -12.11 -0.86 19.63
C ALA A 584 -10.73 -1.48 19.98
N ASN A 585 -10.68 -2.80 20.16
CA ASN A 585 -9.51 -3.56 20.55
C ASN A 585 -8.62 -3.86 19.32
N ARG A 586 -7.31 -3.91 19.55
CA ARG A 586 -6.32 -4.21 18.52
C ARG A 586 -5.02 -4.70 19.13
N ILE A 587 -4.33 -5.55 18.38
CA ILE A 587 -2.90 -5.80 18.57
C ILE A 587 -2.16 -5.11 17.43
N ILE A 588 -1.04 -4.45 17.73
CA ILE A 588 -0.23 -3.69 16.78
C ILE A 588 1.19 -4.27 16.78
N ALA A 589 1.74 -4.50 15.59
CA ALA A 589 3.09 -5.00 15.42
C ALA A 589 3.91 -4.02 14.58
N LEU A 590 4.99 -3.50 15.17
CA LEU A 590 5.91 -2.54 14.56
C LEU A 590 7.29 -3.24 14.41
N PRO A 591 7.51 -4.00 13.33
CA PRO A 591 8.84 -4.52 13.01
C PRO A 591 9.76 -3.36 12.60
N ALA A 592 11.05 -3.47 12.91
CA ALA A 592 12.03 -2.48 12.50
C ALA A 592 13.45 -3.09 12.42
N SER A 593 14.37 -2.36 11.79
CA SER A 593 15.80 -2.63 11.84
C SER A 593 16.61 -1.33 11.78
N LEU A 594 17.58 -1.21 12.68
CA LEU A 594 18.60 -0.17 12.70
C LEU A 594 19.92 -0.74 12.17
N SER A 595 20.56 -0.03 11.22
CA SER A 595 21.91 -0.33 10.76
C SER A 595 22.91 0.69 11.32
N GLY A 596 24.17 0.29 11.49
CA GLY A 596 25.24 1.15 12.00
C GLY A 596 26.19 0.37 12.91
N ASP A 597 26.88 1.06 13.80
CA ASP A 597 27.89 0.49 14.71
C ASP A 597 27.31 -0.50 15.74
N GLN A 598 26.00 -0.41 15.99
CA GLN A 598 25.25 -1.28 16.90
C GLN A 598 23.98 -1.77 16.19
N PRO A 599 24.10 -2.62 15.16
CA PRO A 599 22.95 -2.98 14.36
C PRO A 599 22.00 -3.86 15.18
N VAL A 600 20.69 -3.65 15.02
CA VAL A 600 19.65 -4.42 15.71
C VAL A 600 18.40 -4.50 14.86
N SER A 601 17.85 -5.69 14.71
CA SER A 601 16.51 -5.89 14.18
C SER A 601 15.55 -6.18 15.34
N GLY A 602 14.25 -6.10 15.11
CA GLY A 602 13.30 -6.48 16.15
C GLY A 602 11.87 -6.12 15.83
N ILE A 603 11.02 -6.27 16.83
CA ILE A 603 9.60 -5.97 16.71
C ILE A 603 9.03 -5.50 18.04
N LYS A 604 8.36 -4.34 18.03
CA LYS A 604 7.49 -3.94 19.13
C LYS A 604 6.10 -4.52 18.91
N TRP A 605 5.61 -5.26 19.88
CA TRP A 605 4.25 -5.77 19.94
C TRP A 605 3.47 -4.96 20.98
N ILE A 606 2.28 -4.48 20.61
CA ILE A 606 1.42 -3.67 21.47
C ILE A 606 0.04 -4.33 21.55
N SER A 607 -0.46 -4.57 22.75
CA SER A 607 -1.88 -4.79 22.99
C SER A 607 -2.54 -3.45 23.31
N SER A 608 -3.64 -3.10 22.66
CA SER A 608 -4.41 -1.87 22.93
C SER A 608 -5.90 -2.19 23.04
N PHE A 609 -6.38 -2.24 24.28
CA PHE A 609 -7.74 -2.62 24.66
C PHE A 609 -8.35 -1.45 25.47
N PRO A 610 -9.11 -0.54 24.84
CA PRO A 610 -9.59 0.68 25.50
C PRO A 610 -10.36 0.45 26.80
N GLY A 611 -11.25 -0.55 26.86
CA GLY A 611 -12.07 -0.85 28.04
C GLY A 611 -11.30 -1.38 29.26
N ASN A 612 -9.97 -1.59 29.17
CA ASN A 612 -9.16 -1.92 30.34
C ASN A 612 -9.25 -0.86 31.44
N VAL A 613 -9.39 0.42 31.07
CA VAL A 613 -9.42 1.54 32.02
C VAL A 613 -10.61 1.46 32.98
N ASP A 614 -11.73 0.90 32.51
CA ASP A 614 -12.96 0.69 33.29
C ASP A 614 -12.74 -0.30 34.46
N THR A 615 -11.65 -1.08 34.40
CA THR A 615 -11.23 -2.04 35.44
C THR A 615 -9.94 -1.63 36.16
N GLY A 616 -9.45 -0.40 35.97
CA GLY A 616 -8.19 0.09 36.52
C GLY A 616 -6.92 -0.45 35.84
N LEU A 617 -7.07 -1.24 34.77
CA LEU A 617 -5.95 -1.71 33.95
C LEU A 617 -5.53 -0.66 32.92
N GLN A 618 -4.26 -0.71 32.51
CA GLN A 618 -3.76 0.19 31.46
C GLN A 618 -4.42 -0.13 30.10
N ARG A 619 -4.83 0.93 29.38
CA ARG A 619 -5.37 0.86 28.01
C ARG A 619 -4.48 0.08 27.03
N ALA A 620 -3.17 0.13 27.24
CA ALA A 620 -2.20 -0.56 26.40
C ALA A 620 -1.06 -1.14 27.22
N SER A 621 -0.53 -2.25 26.74
CA SER A 621 0.74 -2.86 27.18
C SER A 621 1.57 -3.20 25.95
N ALA A 622 2.90 -3.21 26.08
CA ALA A 622 3.79 -3.53 24.97
C ALA A 622 4.99 -4.37 25.43
N VAL A 623 5.49 -5.19 24.51
CA VAL A 623 6.78 -5.86 24.63
C VAL A 623 7.64 -5.58 23.39
N LEU A 624 8.95 -5.59 23.57
CA LEU A 624 9.93 -5.38 22.51
C LEU A 624 10.82 -6.60 22.40
N ILE A 625 10.81 -7.27 21.25
CA ILE A 625 11.76 -8.34 20.95
C ILE A 625 12.92 -7.73 20.18
N LEU A 626 14.15 -8.00 20.63
CA LEU A 626 15.38 -7.66 19.93
C LEU A 626 15.96 -8.92 19.28
N ASN A 627 16.33 -8.78 18.00
CA ASN A 627 16.88 -9.81 17.15
C ASN A 627 18.28 -9.41 16.67
N ASP A 628 19.16 -10.40 16.64
CA ASP A 628 20.47 -10.31 16.03
C ASP A 628 20.27 -10.11 14.50
N PRO A 629 20.86 -9.07 13.90
CA PRO A 629 20.67 -8.75 12.48
C PRO A 629 21.44 -9.68 11.53
N VAL A 630 22.41 -10.46 12.04
CA VAL A 630 23.22 -11.42 11.27
C VAL A 630 22.59 -12.82 11.33
N THR A 631 22.27 -13.31 12.54
CA THR A 631 21.73 -14.66 12.73
C THR A 631 20.20 -14.71 12.65
N GLY A 632 19.53 -13.57 12.83
CA GLY A 632 18.06 -13.45 12.89
C GLY A 632 17.43 -13.92 14.20
N TYR A 633 18.20 -14.55 15.11
CA TYR A 633 17.69 -15.05 16.38
C TYR A 633 17.30 -13.91 17.33
N ALA A 634 16.22 -14.10 18.07
CA ALA A 634 15.88 -13.20 19.17
C ALA A 634 16.86 -13.42 20.33
N PHE A 635 17.35 -12.34 20.94
CA PHE A 635 18.24 -12.39 22.11
C PHE A 635 17.69 -11.67 23.34
N ALA A 636 16.64 -10.85 23.20
CA ALA A 636 15.98 -10.20 24.33
C ALA A 636 14.48 -9.98 24.12
N CYS A 637 13.74 -9.98 25.24
CA CYS A 637 12.37 -9.48 25.35
C CYS A 637 12.31 -8.44 26.49
N LEU A 638 11.78 -7.24 26.22
CA LEU A 638 11.71 -6.14 27.18
C LEU A 638 10.26 -5.67 27.38
N GLU A 639 9.94 -5.20 28.58
CA GLU A 639 8.76 -4.33 28.81
C GLU A 639 8.91 -3.06 27.95
N ALA A 640 7.92 -2.77 27.10
CA ALA A 640 8.06 -1.72 26.09
C ALA A 640 7.04 -0.58 26.20
N SER A 641 6.15 -0.60 27.18
CA SER A 641 5.20 0.49 27.44
C SER A 641 5.95 1.73 27.95
N ARG A 642 6.93 1.54 28.85
CA ARG A 642 7.81 2.62 29.34
C ARG A 642 8.79 3.10 28.29
N ILE A 643 9.37 2.19 27.50
CA ILE A 643 10.20 2.53 26.32
C ILE A 643 9.38 3.40 25.35
N SER A 644 8.15 2.99 25.02
CA SER A 644 7.25 3.73 24.12
C SER A 644 6.94 5.14 24.64
N ALA A 645 6.74 5.32 25.94
CA ALA A 645 6.51 6.64 26.53
C ALA A 645 7.77 7.51 26.49
N MET A 646 8.92 6.98 26.90
CA MET A 646 10.18 7.73 26.90
C MET A 646 10.59 8.16 25.49
N ARG A 647 10.55 7.25 24.50
CA ARG A 647 10.88 7.62 23.11
C ARG A 647 9.90 8.62 22.49
N THR A 648 8.64 8.61 22.94
CA THR A 648 7.62 9.56 22.49
C THR A 648 7.86 10.93 23.10
N ALA A 649 8.23 10.98 24.38
CA ALA A 649 8.66 12.21 25.02
C ALA A 649 9.93 12.78 24.37
N ALA A 650 10.95 11.96 24.11
CA ALA A 650 12.18 12.36 23.45
C ALA A 650 11.93 12.92 22.05
N SER A 651 11.08 12.25 21.26
CA SER A 651 10.61 12.74 19.95
C SER A 651 9.97 14.13 20.05
N ALA A 652 9.05 14.34 20.99
CA ALA A 652 8.36 15.60 21.19
C ALA A 652 9.28 16.73 21.68
N VAL A 653 10.22 16.43 22.59
CA VAL A 653 11.24 17.37 23.07
C VAL A 653 12.17 17.79 21.93
N LEU A 654 12.56 16.86 21.05
CA LEU A 654 13.32 17.20 19.83
C LEU A 654 12.50 18.08 18.88
N GLY A 655 11.24 17.74 18.62
CA GLY A 655 10.32 18.57 17.83
C GLY A 655 10.23 19.99 18.38
N ALA A 656 10.00 20.12 19.68
CA ALA A 656 9.93 21.41 20.37
C ALA A 656 11.26 22.18 20.33
N ARG A 657 12.41 21.53 20.62
CA ARG A 657 13.74 22.15 20.53
C ARG A 657 13.96 22.76 19.14
N TRP A 658 13.73 21.99 18.08
CA TRP A 658 14.04 22.44 16.72
C TRP A 658 13.04 23.46 16.18
N MET A 659 11.75 23.31 16.46
CA MET A 659 10.75 24.32 16.08
C MET A 659 10.89 25.62 16.88
N ASN A 660 11.29 25.55 18.15
CA ASN A 660 11.57 26.72 19.00
C ASN A 660 13.01 27.24 18.86
N ARG A 661 13.70 26.95 17.75
CA ARG A 661 15.05 27.48 17.43
C ARG A 661 16.09 27.25 18.56
N GLN A 662 16.08 26.06 19.14
CA GLN A 662 16.86 25.62 20.30
C GLN A 662 16.60 26.39 21.62
N GLN A 663 15.62 27.29 21.67
CA GLN A 663 15.21 27.93 22.91
C GLN A 663 14.45 26.94 23.78
N ARG A 664 14.83 26.85 25.06
CA ARG A 664 14.20 26.00 26.09
C ARG A 664 13.50 26.85 27.15
N HIS A 665 12.88 27.95 26.72
CA HIS A 665 12.14 28.85 27.58
C HIS A 665 10.80 29.19 26.92
N VAL A 666 9.71 29.09 27.68
CA VAL A 666 8.36 29.49 27.28
C VAL A 666 7.64 30.12 28.46
N ARG A 667 6.69 31.04 28.23
CA ARG A 667 5.91 31.63 29.33
C ARG A 667 4.83 30.66 29.80
N ARG A 668 4.17 29.98 28.86
CA ARG A 668 3.14 28.98 29.15
C ARG A 668 3.30 27.74 28.27
N MET A 669 3.27 26.56 28.87
CA MET A 669 3.13 25.27 28.18
C MET A 669 1.78 24.65 28.53
N ALA A 670 0.98 24.27 27.53
CA ALA A 670 -0.33 23.63 27.75
C ALA A 670 -0.29 22.13 27.44
N PHE A 671 -0.96 21.33 28.27
CA PHE A 671 -1.20 19.91 28.03
C PHE A 671 -2.70 19.66 27.85
N ILE A 672 -3.05 19.17 26.67
CA ILE A 672 -4.40 18.75 26.27
C ILE A 672 -4.41 17.22 26.28
N GLY A 673 -5.09 16.64 27.28
CA GLY A 673 -4.92 15.26 27.69
C GLY A 673 -3.83 15.11 28.75
N ALA A 674 -4.19 14.61 29.94
CA ALA A 674 -3.35 14.61 31.14
C ALA A 674 -2.88 13.20 31.58
N GLY A 675 -2.90 12.22 30.65
CA GLY A 675 -2.54 10.84 30.91
C GLY A 675 -1.03 10.57 31.06
N PHE A 676 -0.66 9.28 31.15
CA PHE A 676 0.72 8.80 31.35
C PHE A 676 1.75 9.42 30.38
N ILE A 677 1.39 9.60 29.11
CA ILE A 677 2.25 10.23 28.09
C ILE A 677 2.51 11.71 28.39
N ALA A 678 1.49 12.47 28.80
CA ALA A 678 1.63 13.88 29.18
C ALA A 678 2.56 14.07 30.38
N ARG A 679 2.44 13.19 31.39
CA ARG A 679 3.36 13.18 32.54
C ARG A 679 4.81 12.91 32.12
N THR A 680 5.05 11.91 31.27
CA THR A 680 6.41 11.59 30.78
C THR A 680 6.98 12.71 29.89
N LEU A 681 6.13 13.39 29.11
CA LEU A 681 6.51 14.59 28.35
C LEU A 681 6.98 15.70 29.28
N LEU A 682 6.18 16.06 30.29
CA LEU A 682 6.54 17.08 31.28
C LEU A 682 7.84 16.73 32.02
N ASP A 683 7.99 15.49 32.47
CA ASP A 683 9.20 14.99 33.13
C ASP A 683 10.45 15.19 32.25
N LEU A 684 10.35 14.87 30.95
CA LEU A 684 11.48 14.99 30.04
C LEU A 684 11.76 16.43 29.61
N PHE A 685 10.74 17.28 29.44
CA PHE A 685 10.92 18.71 29.19
C PHE A 685 11.72 19.37 30.32
N VAL A 686 11.34 19.13 31.58
CA VAL A 686 12.07 19.66 32.75
C VAL A 686 13.47 19.05 32.86
N SER A 687 13.62 17.75 32.58
CA SER A 687 14.94 17.09 32.58
C SER A 687 15.86 17.65 31.48
N ASP A 688 15.32 18.04 30.33
CA ASP A 688 16.01 18.74 29.25
C ASP A 688 16.28 20.23 29.55
N GLY A 689 15.97 20.70 30.76
CA GLY A 689 16.21 22.08 31.17
C GLY A 689 15.27 23.09 30.54
N TRP A 690 14.04 22.69 30.19
CA TRP A 690 13.02 23.66 29.79
C TRP A 690 12.50 24.44 30.99
N ALA A 691 12.66 25.76 30.93
CA ALA A 691 12.03 26.71 31.82
C ALA A 691 10.62 27.06 31.31
N MET A 692 9.64 27.04 32.21
CA MET A 692 8.27 27.45 31.93
C MET A 692 7.65 28.16 33.14
N ASP A 693 7.14 29.38 32.94
CA ASP A 693 6.57 30.18 34.05
C ASP A 693 5.25 29.59 34.58
N SER A 694 4.50 28.93 33.69
CA SER A 694 3.19 28.33 33.97
C SER A 694 2.94 27.09 33.11
N VAL A 695 2.23 26.12 33.69
CA VAL A 695 1.70 24.94 32.99
C VAL A 695 0.18 24.98 33.05
N SER A 696 -0.48 24.94 31.89
CA SER A 696 -1.94 24.89 31.81
C SER A 696 -2.39 23.49 31.40
N VAL A 697 -3.44 22.95 32.01
CA VAL A 697 -3.89 21.57 31.75
C VAL A 697 -5.39 21.54 31.46
N PHE A 698 -5.75 20.82 30.39
CA PHE A 698 -7.13 20.49 30.03
C PHE A 698 -7.25 18.98 29.78
N ASP A 699 -8.20 18.33 30.47
CA ASP A 699 -8.65 16.97 30.19
C ASP A 699 -10.18 16.92 30.35
N GLN A 700 -10.83 15.92 29.75
CA GLN A 700 -12.26 15.65 29.97
C GLN A 700 -12.51 15.05 31.36
N HIS A 701 -11.49 14.46 31.98
CA HIS A 701 -11.54 13.92 33.34
C HIS A 701 -10.76 14.84 34.29
N GLU A 702 -11.49 15.56 35.15
CA GLU A 702 -10.94 16.51 36.11
C GLU A 702 -9.82 15.90 36.97
N ASP A 703 -10.01 14.69 37.49
CA ASP A 703 -9.01 13.94 38.26
C ASP A 703 -7.68 13.77 37.51
N SER A 704 -7.72 13.58 36.18
CA SER A 704 -6.51 13.44 35.37
C SER A 704 -5.77 14.77 35.22
N ALA A 705 -6.51 15.87 35.00
CA ALA A 705 -5.93 17.21 34.95
C ALA A 705 -5.29 17.59 36.31
N LEU A 706 -6.01 17.38 37.41
CA LEU A 706 -5.53 17.61 38.78
C LEU A 706 -4.32 16.73 39.12
N ALA A 707 -4.26 15.49 38.65
CA ALA A 707 -3.10 14.62 38.85
C ALA A 707 -1.84 15.14 38.13
N LEU A 708 -1.96 15.64 36.89
CA LEU A 708 -0.83 16.23 36.16
C LEU A 708 -0.38 17.56 36.78
N ILE A 709 -1.31 18.40 37.23
CA ILE A 709 -1.01 19.65 37.97
C ILE A 709 -0.29 19.34 39.28
N SER A 710 -0.79 18.38 40.06
CA SER A 710 -0.18 17.94 41.32
C SER A 710 1.23 17.36 41.09
N HIS A 711 1.43 16.65 39.98
CA HIS A 711 2.76 16.17 39.57
C HIS A 711 3.69 17.32 39.19
N ALA A 712 3.22 18.31 38.40
CA ALA A 712 4.00 19.50 38.04
C ALA A 712 4.47 20.29 39.28
N ALA A 713 3.55 20.54 40.23
CA ALA A 713 3.85 21.23 41.47
C ALA A 713 4.77 20.41 42.40
N GLY A 714 4.44 19.13 42.63
CA GLY A 714 5.15 18.28 43.59
C GLY A 714 6.54 17.82 43.10
N ARG A 715 6.66 17.43 41.83
CA ARG A 715 7.89 16.84 41.26
C ARG A 715 8.87 17.90 40.75
N HIS A 716 8.34 19.01 40.21
CA HIS A 716 9.11 20.02 39.46
C HIS A 716 8.97 21.44 39.99
N ARG A 717 8.08 21.69 40.97
CA ARG A 717 7.79 23.03 41.54
C ARG A 717 7.27 24.03 40.51
N LEU A 718 6.56 23.54 39.49
CA LEU A 718 5.92 24.38 38.47
C LEU A 718 4.50 24.79 38.90
N ASN A 719 4.12 26.02 38.57
CA ASN A 719 2.75 26.50 38.77
C ASN A 719 1.83 25.88 37.71
N GLY A 720 1.06 24.87 38.11
CA GLY A 720 0.05 24.24 37.27
C GLY A 720 -1.35 24.83 37.52
N GLU A 721 -2.08 25.14 36.45
CA GLU A 721 -3.49 25.56 36.51
C GLU A 721 -4.37 24.68 35.61
N GLN A 722 -5.59 24.38 36.06
CA GLN A 722 -6.61 23.77 35.20
C GLN A 722 -7.37 24.90 34.52
N THR A 723 -7.52 24.81 33.20
CA THR A 723 -8.16 25.83 32.38
C THR A 723 -8.95 25.17 31.24
N ASP A 724 -9.75 25.94 30.52
CA ASP A 724 -10.51 25.42 29.38
C ASP A 724 -9.63 25.16 28.14
N LEU A 725 -10.20 24.47 27.15
CA LEU A 725 -9.52 24.15 25.91
C LEU A 725 -9.08 25.42 25.14
N HIS A 726 -9.88 26.49 25.15
CA HIS A 726 -9.60 27.70 24.39
C HIS A 726 -8.38 28.46 24.95
N ASP A 727 -8.27 28.58 26.27
CA ASP A 727 -7.10 29.18 26.94
C ASP A 727 -5.85 28.29 26.84
N CYS A 728 -5.99 26.96 26.94
CA CYS A 728 -4.91 26.01 26.65
C CYS A 728 -4.32 26.22 25.25
N LEU A 729 -5.15 26.44 24.23
CA LEU A 729 -4.73 26.69 22.85
C LEU A 729 -3.95 28.02 22.68
N GLN A 730 -3.94 28.91 23.69
CA GLN A 730 -3.15 30.15 23.70
C GLN A 730 -1.74 30.03 24.31
N ALA A 731 -1.34 28.86 24.83
CA ALA A 731 0.03 28.65 25.33
C ALA A 731 1.10 28.77 24.23
N ASP A 732 2.37 29.02 24.59
CA ASP A 732 3.45 29.16 23.60
C ASP A 732 3.86 27.81 22.98
N VAL A 733 3.80 26.76 23.81
CA VAL A 733 3.85 25.35 23.39
C VAL A 733 2.53 24.69 23.79
N VAL A 734 1.85 24.06 22.83
CA VAL A 734 0.62 23.28 23.06
C VAL A 734 0.88 21.81 22.78
N VAL A 735 0.61 20.94 23.74
CA VAL A 735 0.89 19.50 23.70
C VAL A 735 -0.40 18.71 23.69
N PHE A 736 -0.70 18.00 22.59
CA PHE A 736 -1.86 17.12 22.46
C PHE A 736 -1.48 15.67 22.74
N ALA A 737 -1.82 15.17 23.93
CA ALA A 737 -1.55 13.81 24.38
C ALA A 737 -2.86 13.03 24.69
N THR A 738 -3.90 13.27 23.89
CA THR A 738 -5.25 12.71 24.09
C THR A 738 -5.40 11.27 23.59
N THR A 739 -6.63 10.75 23.68
CA THR A 739 -7.04 9.48 23.07
C THR A 739 -8.05 9.65 21.93
N ALA A 740 -8.22 10.88 21.42
CA ALA A 740 -9.30 11.29 20.52
C ALA A 740 -9.41 10.40 19.26
N PRO A 741 -10.62 9.96 18.87
CA PRO A 741 -10.80 9.16 17.65
C PRO A 741 -10.78 10.02 16.37
N SER A 742 -11.12 11.31 16.47
CA SER A 742 -11.33 12.25 15.38
C SER A 742 -11.03 13.70 15.81
N PRO A 743 -10.73 14.62 14.86
CA PRO A 743 -10.49 16.03 15.15
C PRO A 743 -11.62 16.75 15.86
N TYR A 744 -11.24 17.72 16.69
CA TYR A 744 -12.16 18.63 17.39
C TYR A 744 -11.64 20.07 17.44
N VAL A 745 -10.34 20.31 17.24
CA VAL A 745 -9.80 21.65 16.95
C VAL A 745 -9.84 21.84 15.44
N LEU A 746 -10.97 22.36 14.93
CA LEU A 746 -11.25 22.45 13.49
C LEU A 746 -10.81 23.80 12.89
N GLU A 747 -10.93 24.88 13.65
CA GLU A 747 -10.61 26.24 13.18
C GLU A 747 -9.13 26.60 13.40
N PRO A 748 -8.52 27.44 12.54
CA PRO A 748 -7.13 27.91 12.72
C PRO A 748 -7.02 28.86 13.93
N VAL A 749 -6.62 28.30 15.07
CA VAL A 749 -6.52 29.01 16.37
C VAL A 749 -5.09 29.42 16.76
N PHE A 750 -4.07 28.87 16.08
CA PHE A 750 -2.68 29.03 16.49
C PHE A 750 -2.01 30.27 15.87
N ARG A 751 -1.23 31.00 16.67
CA ARG A 751 -0.53 32.23 16.25
C ARG A 751 0.81 31.93 15.56
N PRO A 752 1.33 32.85 14.71
CA PRO A 752 2.69 32.78 14.18
C PRO A 752 3.74 32.54 15.28
N GLY A 753 4.70 31.65 15.02
CA GLY A 753 5.76 31.28 15.95
C GLY A 753 5.35 30.36 17.11
N GLN A 754 4.06 30.04 17.29
CA GLN A 754 3.60 29.08 18.29
C GLN A 754 4.03 27.66 17.93
N VAL A 755 4.38 26.85 18.94
CA VAL A 755 4.78 25.44 18.77
C VAL A 755 3.64 24.51 19.20
N VAL A 756 3.33 23.52 18.38
CA VAL A 756 2.27 22.56 18.63
C VAL A 756 2.79 21.14 18.45
N LEU A 757 2.60 20.30 19.47
CA LEU A 757 3.03 18.90 19.50
C LEU A 757 1.78 18.01 19.40
N ASN A 758 1.44 17.61 18.18
CA ASN A 758 0.27 16.80 17.85
C ASN A 758 0.54 15.30 18.10
N ILE A 759 0.83 14.92 19.35
CA ILE A 759 1.32 13.59 19.72
C ILE A 759 0.24 12.50 19.58
N SER A 760 -1.05 12.83 19.76
CA SER A 760 -2.15 11.88 19.49
C SER A 760 -2.44 11.69 18.00
N LEU A 761 -2.01 12.65 17.16
CA LEU A 761 -2.21 12.72 15.71
C LEU A 761 -3.66 12.89 15.25
N ARG A 762 -4.62 13.14 16.14
CA ARG A 762 -6.06 13.13 15.82
C ARG A 762 -6.83 14.33 16.31
N ASP A 763 -6.22 15.28 16.99
CA ASP A 763 -6.92 16.41 17.60
C ASP A 763 -7.26 17.52 16.60
N LEU A 764 -6.39 17.71 15.59
CA LEU A 764 -6.39 18.87 14.69
C LEU A 764 -7.11 18.58 13.37
N GLY A 765 -7.91 19.55 12.91
CA GLY A 765 -8.62 19.51 11.64
C GLY A 765 -7.74 19.77 10.41
N PRO A 766 -8.20 19.38 9.20
CA PRO A 766 -7.52 19.66 7.93
C PRO A 766 -7.11 21.13 7.74
N GLU A 767 -7.98 22.07 8.11
CA GLU A 767 -7.80 23.51 7.98
C GLU A 767 -6.64 24.02 8.83
N VAL A 768 -6.54 23.53 10.08
CA VAL A 768 -5.46 23.84 11.01
C VAL A 768 -4.12 23.37 10.47
N ILE A 769 -4.09 22.13 9.97
CA ILE A 769 -2.90 21.55 9.33
C ILE A 769 -2.51 22.36 8.10
N ALA A 770 -3.45 22.71 7.21
CA ALA A 770 -3.14 23.40 5.97
C ALA A 770 -2.49 24.80 6.13
N GLN A 771 -2.66 25.45 7.29
CA GLN A 771 -2.18 26.81 7.55
C GLN A 771 -0.86 26.88 8.36
N ALA A 772 -0.39 25.76 8.90
CA ALA A 772 0.84 25.69 9.69
C ALA A 772 2.11 25.44 8.85
N ASN A 773 3.27 25.52 9.50
CA ASN A 773 4.43 24.70 9.13
C ASN A 773 4.18 23.29 9.70
N ASN A 774 4.24 22.24 8.88
CA ASN A 774 4.00 20.87 9.33
C ASN A 774 5.28 20.04 9.24
N ILE A 775 5.80 19.66 10.40
CA ILE A 775 6.93 18.77 10.56
C ILE A 775 6.41 17.38 10.94
N LEU A 776 6.88 16.36 10.24
CA LEU A 776 6.50 14.95 10.46
C LEU A 776 7.73 14.16 10.93
N ASP A 777 7.54 12.98 11.52
CA ASP A 777 8.65 12.06 11.77
C ASP A 777 8.96 11.18 10.55
N ASP A 778 7.92 10.72 9.85
CA ASP A 778 7.96 10.11 8.52
C ASP A 778 6.72 10.56 7.73
N VAL A 779 6.93 11.05 6.51
CA VAL A 779 5.85 11.59 5.66
C VAL A 779 4.84 10.51 5.25
N GLU A 780 5.27 9.32 4.84
CA GLU A 780 4.35 8.29 4.35
C GLU A 780 3.59 7.58 5.48
N HIS A 781 4.20 7.43 6.66
CA HIS A 781 3.50 6.91 7.84
C HIS A 781 2.48 7.92 8.38
N CYS A 782 2.83 9.21 8.48
CA CYS A 782 1.90 10.24 8.94
C CYS A 782 0.74 10.52 7.98
N LEU A 783 0.78 10.05 6.74
CA LEU A 783 -0.30 10.20 5.74
C LEU A 783 -1.20 8.96 5.61
N LYS A 784 -1.36 8.21 6.70
CA LYS A 784 -2.20 7.00 6.78
C LYS A 784 -3.10 7.03 8.02
N ALA A 785 -4.01 6.05 8.10
CA ALA A 785 -4.80 5.73 9.29
C ALA A 785 -5.71 6.84 9.86
N GLN A 786 -6.08 7.87 9.09
CA GLN A 786 -6.91 9.01 9.53
C GLN A 786 -6.25 9.85 10.65
N THR A 787 -4.95 10.08 10.55
CA THR A 787 -4.26 11.16 11.29
C THR A 787 -4.66 12.54 10.73
N SER A 788 -4.39 13.62 11.46
CA SER A 788 -4.64 15.00 10.99
C SER A 788 -3.95 15.30 9.64
N PRO A 789 -2.67 14.91 9.38
CA PRO A 789 -2.06 15.09 8.06
C PRO A 789 -2.71 14.23 6.95
N ASP A 790 -3.11 12.97 7.23
CA ASP A 790 -3.86 12.13 6.27
C ASP A 790 -5.19 12.79 5.90
N LEU A 791 -5.95 13.26 6.89
CA LEU A 791 -7.21 13.98 6.66
C LEU A 791 -7.01 15.25 5.83
N ALA A 792 -5.94 16.01 6.08
CA ALA A 792 -5.58 17.18 5.27
C ALA A 792 -5.25 16.82 3.81
N VAL A 793 -4.46 15.77 3.54
CA VAL A 793 -4.19 15.32 2.16
C VAL A 793 -5.46 14.80 1.49
N ARG A 794 -6.35 14.13 2.24
CA ARG A 794 -7.66 13.69 1.72
C ARG A 794 -8.55 14.86 1.35
N GLN A 795 -8.53 15.96 2.10
CA GLN A 795 -9.33 17.14 1.81
C GLN A 795 -8.76 17.93 0.63
N TYR A 796 -7.51 18.38 0.73
CA TYR A 796 -6.91 19.31 -0.22
C TYR A 796 -6.32 18.64 -1.48
N ARG A 797 -6.19 17.30 -1.48
CA ARG A 797 -5.67 16.49 -2.61
C ARG A 797 -4.22 16.80 -3.01
N HIS A 798 -3.49 17.54 -2.18
CA HIS A 798 -2.06 17.83 -2.34
C HIS A 798 -1.33 17.70 -0.99
N ARG A 799 0.01 17.74 -1.03
CA ARG A 799 0.90 17.62 0.14
C ARG A 799 1.68 18.90 0.49
N SER A 800 1.48 20.00 -0.24
CA SER A 800 2.28 21.23 -0.12
C SER A 800 2.20 21.98 1.21
N PHE A 801 1.33 21.58 2.14
CA PHE A 801 1.34 22.09 3.52
C PHE A 801 2.37 21.37 4.42
N ILE A 802 2.92 20.23 3.97
CA ILE A 802 3.99 19.50 4.65
C ILE A 802 5.30 20.26 4.41
N THR A 803 5.91 20.74 5.50
CA THR A 803 7.17 21.50 5.45
C THR A 803 8.37 20.56 5.33
N GLY A 804 8.35 19.41 6.01
CA GLY A 804 9.41 18.41 5.92
C GLY A 804 9.37 17.39 7.07
N THR A 805 10.44 16.62 7.22
CA THR A 805 10.67 15.76 8.39
C THR A 805 11.40 16.50 9.50
N LEU A 806 11.33 15.98 10.73
CA LEU A 806 12.12 16.50 11.85
C LEU A 806 13.64 16.35 11.59
N ALA A 807 14.06 15.30 10.90
CA ALA A 807 15.46 15.11 10.50
C ALA A 807 15.91 16.12 9.43
N GLN A 808 15.05 16.48 8.49
CA GLN A 808 15.30 17.56 7.52
C GLN A 808 15.44 18.91 8.23
N LEU A 809 14.63 19.18 9.25
CA LEU A 809 14.74 20.39 10.07
C LEU A 809 16.04 20.40 10.88
N MET A 810 16.44 19.26 11.47
CA MET A 810 17.71 19.07 12.18
C MET A 810 18.94 19.31 11.30
N THR A 811 18.85 18.98 10.02
CA THR A 811 19.96 19.06 9.06
C THR A 811 19.96 20.35 8.23
N GLY A 812 19.00 21.26 8.47
CA GLY A 812 18.87 22.52 7.73
C GLY A 812 18.38 22.35 6.27
N GLN A 813 17.78 21.21 5.93
CA GLN A 813 17.21 20.95 4.61
C GLN A 813 15.85 21.62 4.42
N VAL A 814 15.16 21.94 5.51
CA VAL A 814 13.88 22.70 5.50
C VAL A 814 13.91 23.79 6.55
N GLU A 815 13.29 24.93 6.22
CA GLU A 815 13.15 26.08 7.10
C GLU A 815 11.68 26.32 7.46
N LEU A 816 11.44 26.86 8.66
CA LEU A 816 10.09 27.17 9.14
C LEU A 816 9.73 28.62 8.80
N SER A 817 8.58 28.85 8.17
CA SER A 817 8.06 30.21 7.96
C SER A 817 7.79 30.87 9.32
N PRO A 818 8.28 32.10 9.57
CA PRO A 818 8.02 32.81 10.82
C PRO A 818 6.56 33.24 10.95
N ASP A 819 5.82 33.33 9.83
CA ASP A 819 4.45 33.84 9.75
C ASP A 819 3.39 32.78 10.08
N ARG A 820 3.79 31.61 10.58
CA ARG A 820 2.92 30.45 10.84
C ARG A 820 3.24 29.80 12.19
N ALA A 821 2.25 29.14 12.78
CA ALA A 821 2.49 28.17 13.84
C ALA A 821 3.25 26.95 13.28
N SER A 822 3.99 26.24 14.13
CA SER A 822 4.73 25.03 13.73
C SER A 822 4.19 23.81 14.46
N ILE A 823 3.61 22.87 13.70
CA ILE A 823 3.00 21.64 14.18
C ILE A 823 3.95 20.47 13.93
N PHE A 824 4.34 19.75 14.97
CA PHE A 824 4.99 18.45 14.86
C PHE A 824 3.99 17.32 15.07
N SER A 825 3.87 16.42 14.09
CA SER A 825 3.00 15.24 14.14
C SER A 825 3.85 13.97 13.99
N PRO A 826 4.24 13.28 15.09
CA PRO A 826 5.00 12.04 15.04
C PRO A 826 4.12 10.78 15.01
N PHE A 827 4.16 9.99 13.94
CA PHE A 827 3.49 8.69 13.86
C PHE A 827 4.01 7.68 14.90
N GLY A 828 5.30 7.76 15.20
CA GLY A 828 6.00 6.88 16.13
C GLY A 828 6.56 5.64 15.43
N LEU A 829 7.78 5.77 14.92
CA LEU A 829 8.49 4.73 14.17
C LEU A 829 9.04 3.63 15.10
N GLY A 830 9.00 2.37 14.65
CA GLY A 830 9.52 1.23 15.42
C GLY A 830 11.03 1.28 15.62
N VAL A 831 11.77 1.95 14.73
CA VAL A 831 13.21 2.21 14.88
C VAL A 831 13.54 3.03 16.14
N LEU A 832 12.65 3.91 16.61
CA LEU A 832 12.84 4.68 17.84
C LEU A 832 12.71 3.81 19.08
N ASP A 833 11.79 2.83 19.02
CA ASP A 833 11.61 1.85 20.09
C ASP A 833 12.82 0.89 20.16
N LEU A 834 13.40 0.50 19.02
CA LEU A 834 14.64 -0.29 18.99
C LEU A 834 15.85 0.47 19.53
N ALA A 835 16.03 1.75 19.21
CA ALA A 835 17.18 2.53 19.67
C ALA A 835 17.21 2.61 21.21
N VAL A 836 16.11 3.06 21.82
CA VAL A 836 15.98 3.14 23.29
C VAL A 836 15.97 1.76 23.93
N GLY A 837 15.31 0.77 23.31
CA GLY A 837 15.28 -0.61 23.83
C GLY A 837 16.63 -1.32 23.81
N GLN A 838 17.45 -1.08 22.80
CA GLN A 838 18.82 -1.59 22.72
C GLN A 838 19.70 -0.96 23.80
N ARG A 839 19.55 0.35 24.10
CA ARG A 839 20.21 0.99 25.24
C ARG A 839 19.82 0.33 26.56
N VAL A 840 18.53 0.19 26.84
CA VAL A 840 18.02 -0.43 28.07
C VAL A 840 18.57 -1.86 28.20
N TYR A 841 18.53 -2.66 27.13
CA TYR A 841 19.09 -4.01 27.14
C TYR A 841 20.60 -4.02 27.45
N ARG A 842 21.39 -3.16 26.79
CA ARG A 842 22.85 -3.11 27.00
C ARG A 842 23.22 -2.67 28.42
N GLN A 843 22.50 -1.71 28.98
CA GLN A 843 22.69 -1.28 30.36
C GLN A 843 22.30 -2.40 31.34
N ALA A 844 21.15 -3.03 31.14
CA ALA A 844 20.68 -4.15 31.96
C ALA A 844 21.65 -5.35 31.92
N LEU A 845 22.22 -5.65 30.74
CA LEU A 845 23.23 -6.70 30.59
C LEU A 845 24.54 -6.34 31.31
N ALA A 846 24.99 -5.08 31.22
CA ALA A 846 26.22 -4.61 31.84
C ALA A 846 26.16 -4.59 33.38
N GLU A 847 25.00 -4.30 33.97
CA GLU A 847 24.79 -4.33 35.44
C GLU A 847 24.31 -5.70 35.96
N GLY A 848 24.07 -6.68 35.09
CA GLY A 848 23.61 -8.03 35.45
C GLY A 848 22.12 -8.13 35.82
N SER A 849 21.30 -7.15 35.44
CA SER A 849 19.84 -7.13 35.68
C SER A 849 19.00 -7.71 34.52
N ALA A 850 19.61 -7.95 33.35
CA ALA A 850 18.97 -8.70 32.27
C ALA A 850 18.89 -10.20 32.65
N LEU A 851 17.68 -10.72 32.82
CA LEU A 851 17.45 -12.08 33.32
C LEU A 851 17.65 -13.12 32.19
N PRO A 852 18.66 -14.02 32.25
CA PRO A 852 18.85 -15.03 31.22
C PRO A 852 17.79 -16.12 31.32
N VAL A 853 17.24 -16.54 30.17
CA VAL A 853 16.31 -17.68 30.06
C VAL A 853 17.06 -18.87 29.44
N PRO A 854 17.61 -19.77 30.26
CA PRO A 854 18.47 -20.85 29.77
C PRO A 854 17.69 -21.82 28.87
N ARG A 855 18.28 -22.16 27.71
CA ARG A 855 17.71 -23.07 26.70
C ARG A 855 16.37 -22.62 26.10
N PHE A 856 16.09 -21.31 26.07
CA PHE A 856 14.89 -20.77 25.41
C PHE A 856 14.79 -21.22 23.93
N PHE A 857 15.93 -21.20 23.24
CA PHE A 857 16.13 -21.97 22.00
C PHE A 857 16.94 -23.22 22.37
N PHE A 858 16.34 -24.40 22.23
CA PHE A 858 16.96 -25.67 22.61
C PHE A 858 17.86 -26.24 21.50
N GLU A 859 17.47 -26.05 20.23
CA GLU A 859 18.19 -26.49 19.05
C GLU A 859 18.64 -25.26 18.24
N SER A 860 19.90 -24.86 18.43
CA SER A 860 20.54 -23.76 17.71
C SER A 860 21.34 -24.22 16.48
N ASN A 861 21.75 -25.49 16.47
CA ASN A 861 22.47 -26.11 15.38
C ASN A 861 21.49 -26.83 14.43
N ARG A 862 21.74 -26.70 13.12
CA ARG A 862 21.07 -27.51 12.10
C ARG A 862 21.67 -28.92 12.10
N TRP A 863 20.80 -29.93 11.99
CA TRP A 863 21.15 -31.36 11.94
C TRP A 863 21.98 -31.75 10.70
#